data_AF-A0A815LJN1-F1
#
_entry.id   AF-A0A815LJN1-F1
#
_cell.length_a   1.000
_cell.length_b   1.000
_cell.length_c   1.000
_cell.angle_alpha   90.00
_cell.angle_beta   90.00
_cell.angle_gamma   90.00
#
_symmetry.space_group_name_H-M   'P 1'
#
loop_
_entity.id
_entity.type
_entity.pdbx_description
1 polymer ?
#
loop_
_entity_poly.entity_id
_entity_poly.type
_entity_poly.pdbx_seq_one_letter_code
_entity_poly.pdbx_strand_id
1 'polypeptide(L)'
;MSSLLLKSSVQNSFYSLRFLSKNTKSNKKYQPISYGPKSKRPIIEVYHKMTVKALAQAMDINVDHVYDCLIHIKNGDQYSSDNQEIDDFNVIVEVVHLCGGKHRLIPSPFANEKKKPVTNIVKFVRTPMPSKEKLKPRPPVVTIMGHVDHGKTSLLDALRNSNIVSTEFGGITQHIGAFIVPVSKSTTVTFIDTPGHLAFAEMRARGAQVTDVVVLVVAADDGVMPQTLESIAHANRAKVPIVVALNKIDKADGNIKRTETMLAEHGLQLESIGGDIVGVPISALKNVNIDKLLESILAVAELQQLRGDPNGPVEGTILESKHDETKSENNEFDNNQRKGNLATILVQRGVLKKGTILLAGQSVARVRALYNERGIQIECATLSMPVQVTGWKTLPAAGEEVFEIESENLANRIAAQRKADEIAQKMEIDVIAVTQKHEEHLQKYRAELQRRRQLGIVFRKRDKGSGQHIEDKEEKLKYSILVKTDVFGTLEALTKIINMYNDTRCPLDVVDTSVGPVNDDDIEAAQLFNATIYAFNTNINQTIALEASRKQVPIRTFNVIYHMLNDIKNELTKRIPSIEEDVQTGSADILQVFEITERNKKIPVAGCRVTEGSLEKKQLFKLIRNGQVIHRDTLSSLKHVRDDVQSIKKGVECGLSFTNHDIKFQKGDQIICYTVRQVLQEAKWDFGF
;
A
#
# COMPACT_ATOMS: atom_id res chain seq x y z
N MET A 1 -5.62 12.97 -41.69
CA MET A 1 -5.13 11.89 -42.58
C MET A 1 -3.99 11.22 -41.83
N SER A 2 -4.05 9.99 -41.34
CA SER A 2 -5.01 8.92 -41.51
C SER A 2 -4.86 7.99 -40.31
N SER A 3 -5.98 7.71 -39.65
CA SER A 3 -6.19 6.66 -38.66
C SER A 3 -6.15 5.28 -39.31
N LEU A 4 -5.42 4.33 -38.72
CA LEU A 4 -5.59 2.86 -38.78
C LEU A 4 -4.69 2.31 -37.65
N LEU A 5 -4.99 1.30 -36.83
CA LEU A 5 -6.13 0.42 -36.59
C LEU A 5 -5.80 -0.24 -35.23
N LEU A 6 -6.61 -0.04 -34.19
CA LEU A 6 -6.59 -0.88 -32.98
C LEU A 6 -8.02 -1.37 -32.78
N LYS A 7 -8.28 -2.56 -33.32
CA LYS A 7 -9.52 -3.31 -33.12
C LYS A 7 -9.38 -4.11 -31.83
N SER A 8 -9.97 -3.63 -30.75
CA SER A 8 -10.25 -4.44 -29.56
C SER A 8 -11.64 -5.07 -29.71
N SER A 9 -11.65 -6.41 -29.70
CA SER A 9 -12.82 -7.28 -29.73
C SER A 9 -13.66 -7.13 -28.47
N VAL A 10 -14.85 -6.54 -28.60
CA VAL A 10 -15.93 -6.65 -27.61
C VAL A 10 -16.81 -7.83 -28.01
N GLN A 11 -16.71 -8.92 -27.26
CA GLN A 11 -17.61 -10.06 -27.33
C GLN A 11 -19.02 -9.60 -26.94
N ASN A 12 -19.94 -9.66 -27.90
CA ASN A 12 -21.37 -9.53 -27.66
C ASN A 12 -21.87 -10.78 -26.94
N SER A 13 -22.37 -10.62 -25.72
CA SER A 13 -23.17 -11.63 -25.02
C SER A 13 -24.51 -11.81 -25.74
N PHE A 14 -24.68 -13.00 -26.33
CA PHE A 14 -25.82 -13.41 -27.13
C PHE A 14 -26.83 -14.22 -26.29
N TYR A 15 -27.53 -13.60 -25.33
CA TYR A 15 -28.72 -14.16 -24.68
C TYR A 15 -29.55 -12.96 -24.19
N SER A 16 -30.70 -12.57 -24.74
CA SER A 16 -31.94 -13.34 -24.82
C SER A 16 -32.86 -12.79 -25.93
N LEU A 17 -33.11 -13.59 -26.97
CA LEU A 17 -34.15 -13.34 -27.98
C LEU A 17 -35.07 -14.56 -28.04
N ARG A 18 -35.92 -14.71 -27.03
CA ARG A 18 -37.11 -15.57 -27.08
C ARG A 18 -38.26 -14.88 -26.36
N PHE A 19 -38.84 -13.88 -27.02
CA PHE A 19 -40.24 -13.48 -26.89
C PHE A 19 -40.59 -12.56 -28.05
N LEU A 20 -40.68 -13.13 -29.25
CA LEU A 20 -41.29 -12.48 -30.42
C LEU A 20 -42.54 -13.28 -30.80
N SER A 21 -43.62 -13.01 -30.08
CA SER A 21 -44.96 -13.39 -30.49
C SER A 21 -45.80 -12.12 -30.62
N LYS A 22 -46.12 -11.81 -31.89
CA LYS A 22 -47.26 -11.03 -32.38
C LYS A 22 -47.62 -9.78 -31.58
N ASN A 23 -47.00 -8.66 -31.95
CA ASN A 23 -47.68 -7.37 -31.92
C ASN A 23 -47.17 -6.49 -33.06
N THR A 24 -47.94 -6.48 -34.15
CA THR A 24 -47.86 -5.49 -35.22
C THR A 24 -48.24 -4.12 -34.67
N LYS A 25 -47.27 -3.34 -34.20
CA LYS A 25 -47.40 -1.89 -34.01
C LYS A 25 -46.24 -1.21 -34.72
N SER A 26 -46.62 -0.32 -35.63
CA SER A 26 -45.82 0.54 -36.50
C SER A 26 -44.36 0.79 -36.06
N ASN A 27 -43.43 0.51 -36.99
CA ASN A 27 -42.06 1.03 -36.98
C ASN A 27 -42.09 2.57 -37.12
N LYS A 28 -42.43 3.30 -36.06
CA LYS A 28 -42.15 4.74 -36.01
C LYS A 28 -40.64 4.92 -35.88
N LYS A 29 -39.98 5.30 -36.98
CA LYS A 29 -38.59 5.77 -36.97
C LYS A 29 -38.53 6.97 -36.02
N TYR A 30 -37.93 6.80 -34.84
CA TYR A 30 -37.68 7.90 -33.92
C TYR A 30 -36.70 8.87 -34.60
N GLN A 31 -37.13 10.11 -34.84
CA GLN A 31 -36.26 11.16 -35.36
C GLN A 31 -35.42 11.75 -34.23
N PRO A 32 -34.16 12.15 -34.49
CA PRO A 32 -33.31 12.80 -33.49
C PRO A 32 -34.01 14.06 -32.95
N ILE A 33 -33.96 14.25 -31.63
CA ILE A 33 -34.57 15.43 -30.99
C ILE A 33 -33.74 16.65 -31.36
N SER A 34 -34.28 17.49 -32.25
CA SER A 34 -33.75 18.82 -32.53
C SER A 34 -34.41 19.82 -31.60
N TYR A 35 -33.64 20.43 -30.71
CA TYR A 35 -34.08 21.60 -29.97
C TYR A 35 -33.92 22.83 -30.84
N GLY A 36 -34.88 23.75 -30.82
CA GLY A 36 -34.72 25.07 -31.41
C GLY A 36 -33.50 25.81 -30.84
N PRO A 37 -33.01 26.85 -31.53
CA PRO A 37 -31.86 27.63 -31.07
C PRO A 37 -32.08 28.10 -29.63
N LYS A 38 -31.06 27.92 -28.77
CA LYS A 38 -31.09 28.41 -27.38
C LYS A 38 -31.42 29.91 -27.41
N SER A 39 -32.32 30.39 -26.54
CA SER A 39 -32.73 31.80 -26.57
C SER A 39 -31.51 32.72 -26.46
N LYS A 40 -31.45 33.76 -27.30
CA LYS A 40 -30.39 34.78 -27.31
C LYS A 40 -30.42 35.74 -26.11
N ARG A 41 -31.09 35.37 -25.01
CA ARG A 41 -31.20 36.22 -23.82
C ARG A 41 -29.84 36.26 -23.12
N PRO A 42 -29.35 37.43 -22.67
CA PRO A 42 -28.10 37.53 -21.93
C PRO A 42 -28.17 36.70 -20.65
N ILE A 43 -27.08 36.01 -20.32
CA ILE A 43 -26.98 35.23 -19.08
C ILE A 43 -26.29 36.11 -18.05
N ILE A 44 -27.01 36.48 -17.00
CA ILE A 44 -26.55 37.33 -15.90
C ILE A 44 -26.16 36.44 -14.74
N GLU A 45 -24.96 36.65 -14.21
CA GLU A 45 -24.44 35.91 -13.06
C GLU A 45 -24.89 36.59 -11.77
N VAL A 46 -25.60 35.84 -10.93
CA VAL A 46 -26.18 36.34 -9.67
C VAL A 46 -25.72 35.46 -8.52
N TYR A 47 -25.65 36.01 -7.31
CA TYR A 47 -25.35 35.25 -6.09
C TYR A 47 -26.40 35.54 -5.01
N HIS A 48 -26.47 34.70 -3.97
CA HIS A 48 -27.40 34.92 -2.86
C HIS A 48 -27.03 36.19 -2.10
N LYS A 49 -28.04 36.99 -1.70
CA LYS A 49 -27.87 38.28 -1.01
C LYS A 49 -27.05 39.30 -1.82
N MET A 50 -27.38 39.43 -3.09
CA MET A 50 -26.79 40.46 -3.95
C MET A 50 -27.35 41.83 -3.56
N THR A 51 -26.52 42.88 -3.58
CA THR A 51 -26.99 44.25 -3.38
C THR A 51 -27.64 44.78 -4.67
N VAL A 52 -28.56 45.75 -4.54
CA VAL A 52 -29.23 46.37 -5.70
C VAL A 52 -28.21 46.94 -6.70
N LYS A 53 -27.16 47.59 -6.19
CA LYS A 53 -26.05 48.11 -6.99
C LYS A 53 -25.25 47.01 -7.70
N ALA A 54 -24.96 45.90 -7.01
CA ALA A 54 -24.25 44.79 -7.62
C ALA A 54 -25.10 44.11 -8.71
N LEU A 55 -26.41 44.02 -8.52
CA LEU A 55 -27.35 43.50 -9.51
C LEU A 55 -27.41 44.39 -10.76
N ALA A 56 -27.50 45.71 -10.59
CA ALA A 56 -27.43 46.67 -11.69
C ALA A 56 -26.12 46.55 -12.50
N GLN A 57 -24.99 46.42 -11.80
CA GLN A 57 -23.67 46.21 -12.41
C GLN A 57 -23.56 44.88 -13.18
N ALA A 58 -24.11 43.79 -12.64
CA ALA A 58 -24.09 42.49 -13.32
C ALA A 58 -24.95 42.47 -14.59
N MET A 59 -25.91 43.39 -14.70
CA MET A 59 -26.83 43.52 -15.84
C MET A 59 -26.38 44.57 -16.86
N ASP A 60 -25.40 45.42 -16.52
CA ASP A 60 -24.96 46.59 -17.29
C ASP A 60 -26.11 47.60 -17.53
N ILE A 61 -26.90 47.86 -16.48
CA ILE A 61 -28.06 48.76 -16.52
C ILE A 61 -27.96 49.80 -15.39
N ASN A 62 -28.54 50.98 -15.57
CA ASN A 62 -28.64 51.99 -14.54
C ASN A 62 -29.47 51.49 -13.33
N VAL A 63 -29.05 51.87 -12.12
CA VAL A 63 -29.68 51.49 -10.84
C VAL A 63 -31.15 51.95 -10.80
N ASP A 64 -31.47 53.12 -11.36
CA ASP A 64 -32.85 53.64 -11.45
C ASP A 64 -33.80 52.66 -12.15
N HIS A 65 -33.32 51.99 -13.21
CA HIS A 65 -34.11 51.02 -13.96
C HIS A 65 -34.35 49.72 -13.16
N VAL A 66 -33.42 49.38 -12.26
CA VAL A 66 -33.60 48.24 -11.34
C VAL A 66 -34.66 48.56 -10.29
N TYR A 67 -34.71 49.80 -9.79
CA TYR A 67 -35.78 50.27 -8.91
C TYR A 67 -37.14 50.27 -9.60
N ASP A 68 -37.22 50.74 -10.86
CA ASP A 68 -38.46 50.67 -11.65
C ASP A 68 -38.97 49.22 -11.77
N CYS A 69 -38.05 48.27 -11.96
CA CYS A 69 -38.41 46.85 -12.01
C CYS A 69 -38.85 46.30 -10.64
N LEU A 70 -38.22 46.73 -9.55
CA LEU A 70 -38.57 46.32 -8.19
C LEU A 70 -39.98 46.77 -7.78
N ILE A 71 -40.43 47.95 -8.23
CA ILE A 71 -41.78 48.48 -7.96
C ILE A 71 -42.87 47.59 -8.59
N HIS A 72 -42.55 46.90 -9.68
CA HIS A 72 -43.49 46.01 -10.37
C HIS A 72 -43.53 44.59 -9.79
N ILE A 73 -42.68 44.27 -8.80
CA ILE A 73 -42.54 42.95 -8.20
C ILE A 73 -43.20 42.92 -6.82
N LYS A 74 -43.90 41.82 -6.50
CA LYS A 74 -44.48 41.62 -5.16
C LYS A 74 -43.37 41.58 -4.12
N ASN A 75 -43.44 42.45 -3.11
CA ASN A 75 -42.41 42.64 -2.08
C ASN A 75 -41.08 43.22 -2.59
N GLY A 76 -41.04 43.86 -3.77
CA GLY A 76 -39.86 44.59 -4.24
C GLY A 76 -39.72 46.00 -3.64
N ASP A 77 -40.84 46.60 -3.23
CA ASP A 77 -40.92 47.96 -2.65
C ASP A 77 -40.12 48.15 -1.34
N GLN A 78 -39.73 47.06 -0.68
CA GLN A 78 -38.99 47.07 0.59
C GLN A 78 -37.48 47.37 0.42
N TYR A 79 -36.98 47.43 -0.82
CA TYR A 79 -35.58 47.66 -1.13
C TYR A 79 -35.41 49.06 -1.74
N SER A 80 -35.06 50.04 -0.91
CA SER A 80 -34.99 51.46 -1.30
C SER A 80 -33.58 52.05 -1.24
N SER A 81 -32.55 51.24 -0.95
CA SER A 81 -31.16 51.69 -0.83
C SER A 81 -30.20 50.85 -1.68
N ASP A 82 -29.25 51.51 -2.35
CA ASP A 82 -28.33 50.91 -3.32
C ASP A 82 -27.47 49.78 -2.74
N ASN A 83 -27.14 49.88 -1.46
CA ASN A 83 -26.29 48.93 -0.74
C ASN A 83 -27.09 47.90 0.09
N GLN A 84 -28.42 47.92 0.01
CA GLN A 84 -29.26 46.96 0.71
C GLN A 84 -29.18 45.59 0.02
N GLU A 85 -28.95 44.53 0.79
CA GLU A 85 -28.94 43.16 0.29
C GLU A 85 -30.37 42.68 0.05
N ILE A 86 -30.61 42.07 -1.12
CA ILE A 86 -31.89 41.44 -1.43
C ILE A 86 -31.88 40.04 -0.82
N ASP A 87 -32.57 39.88 0.31
CA ASP A 87 -32.63 38.61 1.05
C ASP A 87 -33.41 37.52 0.29
N ASP A 88 -34.44 37.88 -0.47
CA ASP A 88 -35.24 36.93 -1.25
C ASP A 88 -34.64 36.73 -2.65
N PHE A 89 -34.09 35.54 -2.90
CA PHE A 89 -33.50 35.18 -4.19
C PHE A 89 -34.53 35.23 -5.34
N ASN A 90 -35.82 35.03 -5.06
CA ASN A 90 -36.84 35.08 -6.09
C ASN A 90 -37.01 36.49 -6.67
N VAL A 91 -36.88 37.53 -5.83
CA VAL A 91 -36.91 38.92 -6.28
C VAL A 91 -35.76 39.21 -7.25
N ILE A 92 -34.55 38.73 -6.95
CA ILE A 92 -33.38 38.84 -7.84
C ILE A 92 -33.65 38.18 -9.20
N VAL A 93 -34.24 36.97 -9.19
CA VAL A 93 -34.57 36.22 -10.41
C VAL A 93 -35.65 36.92 -11.23
N GLU A 94 -36.68 37.47 -10.57
CA GLU A 94 -37.77 38.20 -11.24
C GLU A 94 -37.29 39.49 -11.90
N VAL A 95 -36.44 40.28 -11.23
CA VAL A 95 -35.80 41.47 -11.82
C VAL A 95 -35.00 41.08 -13.08
N VAL A 96 -34.17 40.04 -12.99
CA VAL A 96 -33.39 39.54 -14.14
C VAL A 96 -34.29 39.11 -15.30
N HIS A 97 -35.46 38.52 -15.00
CA HIS A 97 -36.43 38.11 -16.03
C HIS A 97 -37.18 39.29 -16.65
N LEU A 98 -37.55 40.31 -15.86
CA LEU A 98 -38.21 41.54 -16.33
C LEU A 98 -37.32 42.31 -17.30
N CYS A 99 -36.02 42.40 -17.02
CA CYS A 99 -35.04 43.00 -17.92
C CYS A 99 -34.64 42.10 -19.11
N GLY A 100 -35.34 40.98 -19.33
CA GLY A 100 -35.16 40.12 -20.50
C GLY A 100 -33.95 39.18 -20.44
N GLY A 101 -33.33 39.01 -19.28
CA GLY A 101 -32.18 38.14 -19.06
C GLY A 101 -32.52 36.72 -18.60
N LYS A 102 -31.48 35.89 -18.43
CA LYS A 102 -31.52 34.59 -17.75
C LYS A 102 -30.52 34.59 -16.60
N HIS A 103 -30.91 34.10 -15.43
CA HIS A 103 -30.00 34.04 -14.29
C HIS A 103 -29.09 32.80 -14.35
N ARG A 104 -27.86 32.93 -13.83
CA ARG A 104 -26.95 31.84 -13.50
C ARG A 104 -26.41 32.08 -12.09
N LEU A 105 -26.65 31.13 -11.18
CA LEU A 105 -26.17 31.25 -9.81
C LEU A 105 -24.65 30.98 -9.75
N ILE A 106 -23.90 31.93 -9.21
CA ILE A 106 -22.49 31.78 -8.85
C ILE A 106 -22.30 31.77 -7.33
N PRO A 107 -21.22 31.16 -6.81
CA PRO A 107 -20.85 31.30 -5.40
C PRO A 107 -20.64 32.78 -5.05
N SER A 108 -21.09 33.22 -3.88
CA SER A 108 -20.92 34.63 -3.45
C SER A 108 -19.43 35.01 -3.45
N PRO A 109 -19.02 36.12 -4.10
CA PRO A 109 -17.63 36.58 -4.14
C PRO A 109 -17.05 36.80 -2.73
N PHE A 110 -17.90 37.11 -1.75
CA PHE A 110 -17.52 37.41 -0.37
C PHE A 110 -17.49 36.19 0.54
N ALA A 111 -17.89 35.00 0.06
CA ALA A 111 -17.84 33.77 0.85
C ALA A 111 -16.40 33.34 1.20
N ASN A 112 -15.43 33.73 0.36
CA ASN A 112 -14.00 33.44 0.59
C ASN A 112 -13.34 34.42 1.56
N GLU A 113 -13.87 35.64 1.74
CA GLU A 113 -13.27 36.62 2.66
C GLU A 113 -13.56 36.32 4.14
N LYS A 114 -14.70 35.67 4.44
CA LYS A 114 -15.06 35.24 5.81
C LYS A 114 -14.24 34.03 6.31
N LYS A 115 -13.42 33.43 5.45
CA LYS A 115 -12.44 32.40 5.81
C LYS A 115 -11.00 32.92 5.72
N LYS A 116 -10.71 34.12 6.21
CA LYS A 116 -9.31 34.40 6.60
C LYS A 116 -8.98 33.48 7.78
N PRO A 117 -8.08 32.50 7.66
CA PRO A 117 -7.72 31.66 8.78
C PRO A 117 -7.06 32.55 9.83
N VAL A 118 -7.72 32.72 10.97
CA VAL A 118 -7.09 33.26 12.18
C VAL A 118 -6.06 32.22 12.62
N THR A 119 -4.81 32.34 12.21
CA THR A 119 -3.71 31.61 12.86
C THR A 119 -2.43 32.42 12.77
N ASN A 120 -1.96 32.93 13.92
CA ASN A 120 -0.53 33.14 14.09
C ASN A 120 0.13 31.77 13.88
N ILE A 121 0.66 31.54 12.68
CA ILE A 121 1.32 30.29 12.30
C ILE A 121 2.56 30.16 13.20
N VAL A 122 2.51 29.25 14.18
CA VAL A 122 3.65 29.00 15.07
C VAL A 122 4.55 28.00 14.37
N LYS A 123 5.37 28.47 13.43
CA LYS A 123 6.41 27.63 12.84
C LYS A 123 7.56 27.49 13.83
N PHE A 124 7.87 26.25 14.18
CA PHE A 124 9.12 25.94 14.85
C PHE A 124 10.29 26.30 13.92
N VAL A 125 11.22 27.11 14.41
CA VAL A 125 12.44 27.47 13.69
C VAL A 125 13.60 26.76 14.37
N ARG A 126 14.31 25.91 13.61
CA ARG A 126 15.50 25.20 14.09
C ARG A 126 16.57 26.21 14.50
N THR A 127 17.15 26.02 15.68
CA THR A 127 18.25 26.88 16.15
C THR A 127 19.47 26.66 15.24
N PRO A 128 20.04 27.71 14.64
CA PRO A 128 21.22 27.55 13.79
C PRO A 128 22.38 26.95 14.58
N MET A 129 23.24 26.18 13.87
CA MET A 129 24.45 25.64 14.48
C MET A 129 25.38 26.79 14.91
N PRO A 130 26.06 26.66 16.07
CA PRO A 130 27.03 27.65 16.50
C PRO A 130 28.27 27.63 15.61
N SER A 131 29.13 28.65 15.75
CA SER A 131 30.41 28.70 15.03
C SER A 131 31.28 27.47 15.32
N LYS A 132 32.08 27.03 14.35
CA LYS A 132 32.93 25.82 14.44
C LYS A 132 33.84 25.79 15.68
N GLU A 133 34.24 26.96 16.18
CA GLU A 133 35.07 27.14 17.38
C GLU A 133 34.39 26.68 18.68
N LYS A 134 33.06 26.77 18.76
CA LYS A 134 32.28 26.36 19.93
C LYS A 134 31.95 24.86 19.93
N LEU A 135 32.19 24.18 18.81
CA LEU A 135 31.92 22.75 18.67
C LEU A 135 33.04 21.93 19.31
N LYS A 136 32.65 20.98 20.16
CA LYS A 136 33.56 20.03 20.81
C LYS A 136 33.67 18.75 19.98
N PRO A 137 34.81 18.03 20.04
CA PRO A 137 34.90 16.70 19.42
C PRO A 137 33.83 15.77 20.00
N ARG A 138 33.24 14.92 19.14
CA ARG A 138 32.23 13.94 19.55
C ARG A 138 32.58 12.54 19.07
N PRO A 139 32.07 11.49 19.73
CA PRO A 139 32.21 10.11 19.25
C PRO A 139 31.63 9.91 17.84
N PRO A 140 32.24 9.06 17.00
CA PRO A 140 31.66 8.67 15.72
C PRO A 140 30.47 7.74 15.90
N VAL A 141 29.47 7.91 15.03
CA VAL A 141 28.34 6.98 14.89
C VAL A 141 28.54 6.17 13.61
N VAL A 142 28.49 4.84 13.73
CA VAL A 142 28.89 3.90 12.69
C VAL A 142 27.76 2.93 12.40
N THR A 143 27.31 2.83 11.16
CA THR A 143 26.33 1.81 10.76
C THR A 143 27.02 0.61 10.14
N ILE A 144 26.63 -0.60 10.52
CA ILE A 144 27.08 -1.82 9.85
C ILE A 144 26.04 -2.25 8.80
N MET A 145 26.47 -2.36 7.55
CA MET A 145 25.65 -2.76 6.40
C MET A 145 26.26 -3.94 5.64
N GLY A 146 25.47 -4.56 4.76
CA GLY A 146 25.90 -5.71 3.97
C GLY A 146 24.79 -6.74 3.74
N HIS A 147 25.07 -7.77 2.95
CA HIS A 147 24.13 -8.84 2.62
C HIS A 147 23.81 -9.74 3.82
N VAL A 148 22.67 -10.44 3.77
CA VAL A 148 22.33 -11.52 4.71
C VAL A 148 23.45 -12.56 4.74
N ASP A 149 23.72 -13.16 5.90
CA ASP A 149 24.76 -14.18 6.13
C ASP A 149 26.22 -13.77 5.85
N HIS A 150 26.49 -12.49 5.59
CA HIS A 150 27.85 -11.96 5.57
C HIS A 150 28.46 -11.77 6.96
N GLY A 151 27.73 -12.09 8.04
CA GLY A 151 28.22 -12.04 9.41
C GLY A 151 28.22 -10.65 10.05
N LYS A 152 27.28 -9.78 9.67
CA LYS A 152 27.07 -8.46 10.32
C LYS A 152 26.79 -8.61 11.82
N THR A 153 25.79 -9.41 12.18
CA THR A 153 25.40 -9.64 13.57
C THR A 153 26.51 -10.35 14.34
N SER A 154 27.25 -11.27 13.71
CA SER A 154 28.45 -11.89 14.30
C SER A 154 29.56 -10.87 14.58
N LEU A 155 29.80 -9.92 13.69
CA LEU A 155 30.75 -8.83 13.92
C LEU A 155 30.30 -7.95 15.08
N LEU A 156 29.00 -7.66 15.16
CA LEU A 156 28.43 -6.87 16.26
C LEU A 156 28.51 -7.61 17.60
N ASP A 157 28.29 -8.92 17.62
CA ASP A 157 28.46 -9.76 18.81
C ASP A 157 29.90 -9.78 19.31
N ALA A 158 30.85 -9.91 18.39
CA ALA A 158 32.26 -9.81 18.69
C ALA A 158 32.64 -8.43 19.26
N LEU A 159 32.06 -7.35 18.74
CA LEU A 159 32.27 -5.99 19.24
C LEU A 159 31.61 -5.74 20.60
N ARG A 160 30.48 -6.40 20.89
CA ARG A 160 29.73 -6.28 22.15
C ARG A 160 30.24 -7.20 23.26
N ASN A 161 31.06 -8.21 22.93
CA ASN A 161 31.31 -9.36 23.79
C ASN A 161 29.99 -10.02 24.26
N SER A 162 29.01 -10.12 23.36
CA SER A 162 27.68 -10.72 23.59
C SER A 162 27.37 -11.82 22.57
N ASN A 163 26.33 -12.62 22.82
CA ASN A 163 25.83 -13.66 21.90
C ASN A 163 24.36 -13.41 21.50
N ILE A 164 24.09 -12.32 20.80
CA ILE A 164 22.75 -11.91 20.37
C ILE A 164 22.24 -12.81 19.25
N VAL A 165 23.11 -13.29 18.35
CA VAL A 165 22.74 -14.17 17.23
C VAL A 165 22.00 -15.43 17.72
N SER A 166 22.35 -15.95 18.89
CA SER A 166 21.68 -17.13 19.46
C SER A 166 20.31 -16.85 20.08
N THR A 167 20.02 -15.59 20.40
CA THR A 167 18.77 -15.16 21.05
C THR A 167 17.75 -14.58 20.07
N GLU A 168 18.18 -14.15 18.88
CA GLU A 168 17.27 -13.61 17.85
C GLU A 168 16.48 -14.74 17.15
N PHE A 169 15.17 -14.54 17.05
CA PHE A 169 14.28 -15.49 16.36
C PHE A 169 14.63 -15.59 14.88
N GLY A 170 14.84 -16.82 14.41
CA GLY A 170 15.22 -17.09 13.02
C GLY A 170 16.68 -16.79 12.70
N GLY A 171 17.52 -16.44 13.69
CA GLY A 171 18.94 -16.15 13.50
C GLY A 171 19.21 -14.90 12.65
N ILE A 172 18.22 -14.01 12.51
CA ILE A 172 18.32 -12.78 11.73
C ILE A 172 18.00 -11.56 12.60
N THR A 173 18.73 -10.48 12.36
CA THR A 173 18.43 -9.17 12.94
C THR A 173 17.24 -8.57 12.21
N GLN A 174 16.21 -8.16 12.97
CA GLN A 174 14.95 -7.64 12.43
C GLN A 174 14.61 -6.22 12.93
N HIS A 175 15.39 -5.71 13.89
CA HIS A 175 15.20 -4.40 14.53
C HIS A 175 16.45 -3.53 14.39
N ILE A 176 16.30 -2.21 14.39
CA ILE A 176 17.45 -1.31 14.46
C ILE A 176 17.91 -1.23 15.92
N GLY A 177 19.09 -1.79 16.20
CA GLY A 177 19.75 -1.67 17.50
C GLY A 177 20.82 -0.58 17.49
N ALA A 178 21.05 0.08 18.62
CA ALA A 178 22.21 0.94 18.80
C ALA A 178 22.87 0.70 20.16
N PHE A 179 24.20 0.73 20.18
CA PHE A 179 25.00 0.41 21.35
C PHE A 179 26.36 1.11 21.29
N ILE A 180 27.04 1.14 22.44
CA ILE A 180 28.31 1.84 22.59
C ILE A 180 29.41 0.82 22.85
N VAL A 181 30.52 0.95 22.11
CA VAL A 181 31.74 0.16 22.31
C VAL A 181 32.84 1.08 22.84
N PRO A 182 33.37 0.84 24.05
CA PRO A 182 34.53 1.56 24.55
C PRO A 182 35.80 1.01 23.89
N VAL A 183 36.52 1.85 23.13
CA VAL A 183 37.80 1.47 22.48
C VAL A 183 38.98 1.81 23.39
N SER A 184 38.91 2.95 24.08
CA SER A 184 39.91 3.36 25.06
C SER A 184 39.23 4.06 26.24
N LYS A 185 40.00 4.47 27.26
CA LYS A 185 39.44 5.17 28.43
C LYS A 185 38.74 6.48 28.08
N SER A 186 39.06 7.10 26.94
CA SER A 186 38.50 8.38 26.49
C SER A 186 37.70 8.30 25.19
N THR A 187 37.80 7.19 24.44
CA THR A 187 37.23 7.07 23.10
C THR A 187 36.20 5.96 23.07
N THR A 188 34.98 6.34 22.70
CA THR A 188 33.86 5.42 22.45
C THR A 188 33.42 5.51 21.01
N VAL A 189 32.81 4.44 20.51
CA VAL A 189 32.19 4.40 19.18
C VAL A 189 30.75 3.93 19.35
N THR A 190 29.81 4.65 18.74
CA THR A 190 28.40 4.24 18.73
C THR A 190 28.14 3.44 17.46
N PHE A 191 27.68 2.21 17.60
CA PHE A 191 27.32 1.36 16.48
C PHE A 191 25.81 1.28 16.31
N ILE A 192 25.35 1.35 15.08
CA ILE A 192 23.97 1.10 14.65
C ILE A 192 23.94 -0.20 13.86
N ASP A 193 23.14 -1.13 14.35
CA ASP A 193 22.85 -2.40 13.71
C ASP A 193 21.68 -2.22 12.75
N THR A 194 21.85 -2.60 11.49
CA THR A 194 20.78 -2.57 10.49
C THR A 194 20.54 -3.95 9.89
N PRO A 195 19.26 -4.35 9.74
CA PRO A 195 18.91 -5.62 9.14
C PRO A 195 19.33 -5.70 7.66
N GLY A 196 19.85 -6.88 7.26
CA GLY A 196 20.36 -7.12 5.91
C GLY A 196 19.31 -7.45 4.85
N HIS A 197 18.14 -7.89 5.27
CA HIS A 197 17.12 -8.39 4.34
C HIS A 197 16.50 -7.24 3.53
N LEU A 198 16.24 -7.48 2.23
CA LEU A 198 15.66 -6.51 1.30
C LEU A 198 14.41 -5.79 1.84
N ALA A 199 13.55 -6.50 2.58
CA ALA A 199 12.35 -5.96 3.23
C ALA A 199 12.60 -4.68 4.03
N PHE A 200 13.81 -4.54 4.58
CA PHE A 200 14.19 -3.44 5.48
C PHE A 200 15.09 -2.38 4.82
N ALA A 201 14.92 -2.14 3.52
CA ALA A 201 15.65 -1.10 2.78
C ALA A 201 15.56 0.29 3.44
N GLU A 202 14.38 0.68 3.94
CA GLU A 202 14.19 1.99 4.60
C GLU A 202 14.98 2.09 5.91
N MET A 203 15.11 0.99 6.66
CA MET A 203 15.93 0.96 7.87
C MET A 203 17.42 1.19 7.55
N ARG A 204 17.92 0.59 6.46
CA ARG A 204 19.29 0.85 5.97
C ARG A 204 19.47 2.29 5.53
N ALA A 205 18.51 2.82 4.76
CA ALA A 205 18.55 4.22 4.32
C ALA A 205 18.59 5.19 5.53
N ARG A 206 17.79 4.93 6.56
CA ARG A 206 17.80 5.69 7.82
C ARG A 206 19.14 5.58 8.54
N GLY A 207 19.68 4.37 8.67
CA GLY A 207 21.01 4.14 9.26
C GLY A 207 22.11 4.93 8.55
N ALA A 208 22.14 4.93 7.22
CA ALA A 208 23.10 5.72 6.45
C ALA A 208 22.96 7.23 6.71
N GLN A 209 21.75 7.77 6.85
CA GLN A 209 21.54 9.21 7.04
C GLN A 209 21.99 9.72 8.41
N VAL A 210 21.92 8.89 9.45
CA VAL A 210 22.24 9.29 10.84
C VAL A 210 23.69 9.03 11.23
N THR A 211 24.50 8.44 10.34
CA THR A 211 25.86 7.98 10.68
C THR A 211 26.96 8.75 9.97
N ASP A 212 28.12 8.75 10.62
CA ASP A 212 29.32 9.43 10.17
C ASP A 212 30.19 8.52 9.30
N VAL A 213 30.15 7.21 9.54
CA VAL A 213 30.88 6.18 8.79
C VAL A 213 29.99 4.96 8.59
N VAL A 214 30.04 4.34 7.41
CA VAL A 214 29.37 3.07 7.12
C VAL A 214 30.41 1.96 7.01
N VAL A 215 30.25 0.89 7.80
CA VAL A 215 31.04 -0.33 7.67
C VAL A 215 30.30 -1.31 6.77
N LEU A 216 30.84 -1.57 5.59
CA LEU A 216 30.29 -2.53 4.64
C LEU A 216 30.91 -3.90 4.87
N VAL A 217 30.13 -4.86 5.36
CA VAL A 217 30.56 -6.23 5.60
C VAL A 217 30.33 -7.08 4.35
N VAL A 218 31.41 -7.61 3.79
CA VAL A 218 31.39 -8.44 2.58
C VAL A 218 32.09 -9.74 2.87
N ALA A 219 31.42 -10.87 2.69
CA ALA A 219 32.02 -12.16 2.97
C ALA A 219 33.01 -12.56 1.85
N ALA A 220 34.14 -13.14 2.22
CA ALA A 220 35.19 -13.54 1.29
C ALA A 220 34.81 -14.78 0.45
N ASP A 221 33.86 -15.58 0.90
CA ASP A 221 33.30 -16.74 0.17
C ASP A 221 32.28 -16.30 -0.90
N ASP A 222 31.37 -15.40 -0.54
CA ASP A 222 30.26 -14.96 -1.41
C ASP A 222 30.64 -13.81 -2.35
N GLY A 223 31.36 -12.80 -1.85
CA GLY A 223 31.68 -11.58 -2.59
C GLY A 223 30.54 -10.56 -2.62
N VAL A 224 30.46 -9.76 -3.70
CA VAL A 224 29.46 -8.68 -3.83
C VAL A 224 28.12 -9.24 -4.29
N MET A 225 27.07 -8.99 -3.49
CA MET A 225 25.69 -9.43 -3.73
C MET A 225 24.75 -8.23 -3.93
N PRO A 226 23.51 -8.42 -4.44
CA PRO A 226 22.58 -7.31 -4.71
C PRO A 226 22.31 -6.39 -3.50
N GLN A 227 22.18 -6.94 -2.29
CA GLN A 227 22.00 -6.15 -1.07
C GLN A 227 23.26 -5.35 -0.66
N THR A 228 24.45 -5.85 -1.05
CA THR A 228 25.70 -5.10 -0.92
C THR A 228 25.65 -3.86 -1.82
N LEU A 229 25.21 -4.00 -3.07
CA LEU A 229 25.05 -2.88 -4.01
C LEU A 229 24.05 -1.84 -3.50
N GLU A 230 22.94 -2.30 -2.92
CA GLU A 230 21.96 -1.40 -2.32
C GLU A 230 22.56 -0.63 -1.13
N SER A 231 23.34 -1.30 -0.28
CA SER A 231 24.04 -0.68 0.86
C SER A 231 25.03 0.39 0.38
N ILE A 232 25.77 0.11 -0.70
CA ILE A 232 26.68 1.08 -1.35
C ILE A 232 25.89 2.28 -1.86
N ALA A 233 24.75 2.05 -2.51
CA ALA A 233 23.90 3.13 -3.02
C ALA A 233 23.36 4.03 -1.90
N HIS A 234 22.97 3.46 -0.75
CA HIS A 234 22.51 4.24 0.41
C HIS A 234 23.62 5.08 1.02
N ALA A 235 24.82 4.52 1.22
CA ALA A 235 25.98 5.24 1.74
C ALA A 235 26.39 6.39 0.80
N ASN A 236 26.45 6.13 -0.52
CA ASN A 236 26.78 7.14 -1.53
C ASN A 236 25.72 8.25 -1.58
N ARG A 237 24.43 7.92 -1.47
CA ARG A 237 23.34 8.91 -1.43
C ARG A 237 23.42 9.79 -0.18
N ALA A 238 23.77 9.20 0.96
CA ALA A 238 23.98 9.91 2.22
C ALA A 238 25.32 10.68 2.25
N LYS A 239 26.22 10.45 1.27
CA LYS A 239 27.58 11.02 1.21
C LYS A 239 28.43 10.68 2.44
N VAL A 240 28.27 9.45 2.93
CA VAL A 240 28.96 8.94 4.11
C VAL A 240 30.15 8.07 3.65
N PRO A 241 31.35 8.24 4.22
CA PRO A 241 32.51 7.40 3.88
C PRO A 241 32.26 5.94 4.25
N ILE A 242 32.78 5.05 3.42
CA ILE A 242 32.64 3.60 3.58
C ILE A 242 33.97 3.02 4.04
N VAL A 243 33.92 2.14 5.04
CA VAL A 243 35.01 1.24 5.42
C VAL A 243 34.58 -0.17 5.11
N VAL A 244 35.39 -0.96 4.40
CA VAL A 244 35.02 -2.32 4.00
C VAL A 244 35.62 -3.33 4.96
N ALA A 245 34.78 -4.18 5.54
CA ALA A 245 35.18 -5.32 6.35
C ALA A 245 35.01 -6.62 5.54
N LEU A 246 36.13 -7.20 5.10
CA LEU A 246 36.16 -8.46 4.35
C LEU A 246 36.10 -9.63 5.34
N ASN A 247 34.92 -10.20 5.53
CA ASN A 247 34.64 -11.18 6.58
C ASN A 247 34.84 -12.64 6.12
N LYS A 248 34.85 -13.57 7.09
CA LYS A 248 34.99 -15.03 6.90
C LYS A 248 36.35 -15.46 6.31
N ILE A 249 37.44 -14.78 6.66
CA ILE A 249 38.81 -15.18 6.24
C ILE A 249 39.27 -16.51 6.85
N ASP A 250 38.54 -17.04 7.83
CA ASP A 250 38.80 -18.32 8.47
C ASP A 250 38.33 -19.52 7.64
N LYS A 251 37.46 -19.31 6.64
CA LYS A 251 37.03 -20.39 5.75
C LYS A 251 38.04 -20.65 4.63
N ALA A 252 38.20 -21.93 4.27
CA ALA A 252 39.14 -22.36 3.24
C ALA A 252 38.73 -21.93 1.81
N ASP A 253 37.45 -21.65 1.57
CA ASP A 253 36.89 -21.16 0.31
C ASP A 253 36.90 -19.62 0.21
N GLY A 254 37.28 -18.90 1.26
CA GLY A 254 37.35 -17.45 1.27
C GLY A 254 38.44 -16.91 0.35
N ASN A 255 38.07 -16.14 -0.68
CA ASN A 255 39.00 -15.53 -1.62
C ASN A 255 38.94 -14.00 -1.58
N ILE A 256 39.82 -13.42 -0.76
CA ILE A 256 39.93 -11.97 -0.55
C ILE A 256 40.14 -11.25 -1.89
N LYS A 257 41.13 -11.65 -2.69
CA LYS A 257 41.48 -10.99 -3.96
C LYS A 257 40.31 -10.93 -4.95
N ARG A 258 39.51 -12.00 -5.01
CA ARG A 258 38.31 -12.04 -5.85
C ARG A 258 37.30 -10.99 -5.39
N THR A 259 37.02 -10.93 -4.09
CA THR A 259 36.08 -9.96 -3.52
C THR A 259 36.56 -8.52 -3.69
N GLU A 260 37.85 -8.25 -3.54
CA GLU A 260 38.44 -6.92 -3.82
C GLU A 260 38.24 -6.50 -5.28
N THR A 261 38.42 -7.43 -6.23
CA THR A 261 38.20 -7.17 -7.65
C THR A 261 36.72 -6.85 -7.93
N MET A 262 35.80 -7.63 -7.36
CA MET A 262 34.35 -7.40 -7.50
C MET A 262 33.92 -6.05 -6.89
N LEU A 263 34.53 -5.64 -5.78
CA LEU A 263 34.27 -4.33 -5.17
C LEU A 263 34.75 -3.19 -6.07
N ALA A 264 35.94 -3.34 -6.67
CA ALA A 264 36.49 -2.36 -7.60
C ALA A 264 35.62 -2.18 -8.84
N GLU A 265 35.06 -3.26 -9.39
CA GLU A 265 34.10 -3.23 -10.52
C GLU A 265 32.84 -2.40 -10.20
N HIS A 266 32.44 -2.36 -8.93
CA HIS A 266 31.27 -1.62 -8.46
C HIS A 266 31.63 -0.24 -7.87
N GLY A 267 32.84 0.26 -8.16
CA GLY A 267 33.29 1.61 -7.80
C GLY A 267 33.86 1.76 -6.40
N LEU A 268 34.10 0.65 -5.67
CA LEU A 268 34.80 0.65 -4.39
C LEU A 268 36.24 0.17 -4.56
N GLN A 269 37.16 1.09 -4.85
CA GLN A 269 38.59 0.76 -4.96
C GLN A 269 39.24 0.79 -3.58
N LEU A 270 39.73 -0.37 -3.14
CA LEU A 270 40.37 -0.52 -1.83
C LEU A 270 41.84 -0.07 -1.84
N GLU A 271 42.36 0.31 -0.67
CA GLU A 271 43.77 0.69 -0.49
C GLU A 271 44.76 -0.39 -0.95
N SER A 272 44.42 -1.67 -0.79
CA SER A 272 45.26 -2.81 -1.21
C SER A 272 45.54 -2.85 -2.72
N ILE A 273 44.65 -2.24 -3.52
CA ILE A 273 44.76 -2.13 -4.98
C ILE A 273 45.00 -0.69 -5.44
N GLY A 274 45.36 0.21 -4.53
CA GLY A 274 45.71 1.61 -4.81
C GLY A 274 44.55 2.60 -4.82
N GLY A 275 43.40 2.26 -4.24
CA GLY A 275 42.27 3.18 -4.05
C GLY A 275 42.28 3.89 -2.69
N ASP A 276 41.21 4.67 -2.44
CA ASP A 276 41.06 5.52 -1.24
C ASP A 276 40.25 4.85 -0.10
N ILE A 277 39.66 3.68 -0.35
CA ILE A 277 38.75 3.03 0.59
C ILE A 277 39.50 2.03 1.45
N VAL A 278 39.41 2.18 2.77
CA VAL A 278 40.04 1.26 3.71
C VAL A 278 39.35 -0.10 3.67
N GLY A 279 40.11 -1.15 3.37
CA GLY A 279 39.64 -2.54 3.35
C GLY A 279 40.36 -3.38 4.39
N VAL A 280 39.63 -3.90 5.39
CA VAL A 280 40.22 -4.70 6.48
C VAL A 280 39.72 -6.15 6.40
N PRO A 281 40.63 -7.13 6.21
CA PRO A 281 40.28 -8.54 6.28
C PRO A 281 40.08 -9.00 7.74
N ILE A 282 38.90 -9.51 8.07
CA ILE A 282 38.50 -9.90 9.42
C ILE A 282 37.91 -11.31 9.48
N SER A 283 37.99 -11.94 10.66
CA SER A 283 37.13 -13.08 11.01
C SER A 283 36.32 -12.71 12.23
N ALA A 284 35.02 -12.46 12.03
CA ALA A 284 34.10 -12.17 13.13
C ALA A 284 33.96 -13.35 14.10
N LEU A 285 34.04 -14.60 13.61
CA LEU A 285 33.91 -15.80 14.44
C LEU A 285 35.15 -16.06 15.31
N LYS A 286 36.34 -15.81 14.76
CA LYS A 286 37.63 -16.05 15.44
C LYS A 286 38.16 -14.81 16.17
N ASN A 287 37.44 -13.69 16.13
CA ASN A 287 37.88 -12.39 16.65
C ASN A 287 39.24 -11.95 16.10
N VAL A 288 39.48 -12.14 14.80
CA VAL A 288 40.75 -11.77 14.15
C VAL A 288 40.60 -10.43 13.44
N ASN A 289 41.57 -9.52 13.67
CA ASN A 289 41.67 -8.17 13.08
C ASN A 289 40.50 -7.22 13.39
N ILE A 290 39.69 -7.51 14.42
CA ILE A 290 38.60 -6.60 14.85
C ILE A 290 39.18 -5.29 15.42
N ASP A 291 40.27 -5.36 16.17
CA ASP A 291 40.96 -4.17 16.68
C ASP A 291 41.44 -3.26 15.55
N LYS A 292 42.01 -3.85 14.48
CA LYS A 292 42.45 -3.11 13.29
C LYS A 292 41.28 -2.43 12.56
N LEU A 293 40.12 -3.09 12.52
CA LEU A 293 38.91 -2.50 11.95
C LEU A 293 38.47 -1.29 12.79
N LEU A 294 38.50 -1.40 14.12
CA LEU A 294 38.19 -0.28 15.02
C LEU A 294 39.16 0.90 14.85
N GLU A 295 40.46 0.62 14.79
CA GLU A 295 41.49 1.64 14.51
C GLU A 295 41.26 2.33 13.17
N SER A 296 40.91 1.57 12.13
CA SER A 296 40.60 2.11 10.79
C SER A 296 39.36 3.01 10.79
N ILE A 297 38.30 2.59 11.48
CA ILE A 297 37.07 3.39 11.65
C ILE A 297 37.38 4.71 12.37
N LEU A 298 38.19 4.65 13.43
CA LEU A 298 38.60 5.84 14.17
C LEU A 298 39.46 6.77 13.31
N ALA A 299 40.39 6.24 12.52
CA ALA A 299 41.21 7.04 11.61
C ALA A 299 40.34 7.79 10.57
N VAL A 300 39.36 7.12 9.98
CA VAL A 300 38.41 7.75 9.04
C VAL A 300 37.57 8.82 9.73
N ALA A 301 37.11 8.56 10.97
CA ALA A 301 36.35 9.53 11.75
C ALA A 301 37.18 10.77 12.14
N GLU A 302 38.46 10.60 12.46
CA GLU A 302 39.38 11.70 12.78
C GLU A 302 39.62 12.61 11.57
N LEU A 303 39.73 12.03 10.37
CA LEU A 303 39.84 12.80 9.11
C LEU A 303 38.61 13.68 8.87
N GLN A 304 37.42 13.25 9.28
CA GLN A 304 36.20 14.06 9.19
C GLN A 304 36.11 15.19 10.21
N GLN A 305 36.99 15.20 11.24
CA GLN A 305 36.97 16.16 12.34
C GLN A 305 35.57 16.32 12.94
N LEU A 306 34.96 15.21 13.38
CA LEU A 306 33.61 15.19 13.92
C LEU A 306 33.49 16.10 15.15
N ARG A 307 32.54 17.05 15.09
CA ARG A 307 32.23 17.94 16.22
C ARG A 307 30.73 18.05 16.47
N GLY A 308 30.36 18.42 17.69
CA GLY A 308 28.99 18.68 18.11
C GLY A 308 28.91 19.79 19.17
N ASP A 309 27.71 20.36 19.33
CA ASP A 309 27.42 21.37 20.34
C ASP A 309 26.74 20.73 21.55
N PRO A 310 27.43 20.58 22.70
CA PRO A 310 26.84 20.00 23.91
C PRO A 310 26.02 21.00 24.73
N ASN A 311 26.15 22.30 24.47
CA ASN A 311 25.53 23.35 25.29
C ASN A 311 24.20 23.87 24.71
N GLY A 312 23.98 23.64 23.42
CA GLY A 312 22.73 23.99 22.74
C GLY A 312 21.53 23.13 23.15
N PRO A 313 20.34 23.46 22.61
CA PRO A 313 19.14 22.66 22.80
C PRO A 313 19.34 21.25 22.22
N VAL A 314 18.62 20.28 22.77
CA VAL A 314 18.71 18.90 22.30
C VAL A 314 18.13 18.77 20.89
N GLU A 315 18.95 18.21 20.01
CA GLU A 315 18.52 17.73 18.70
C GLU A 315 18.93 16.26 18.58
N GLY A 316 18.10 15.45 17.93
CA GLY A 316 18.40 14.05 17.71
C GLY A 316 17.52 13.44 16.63
N THR A 317 17.65 12.14 16.44
CA THR A 317 16.83 11.39 15.47
C THR A 317 16.27 10.14 16.14
N ILE A 318 15.00 9.84 15.87
CA ILE A 318 14.38 8.59 16.30
C ILE A 318 14.96 7.44 15.47
N LEU A 319 15.62 6.49 16.13
CA LEU A 319 16.08 5.26 15.48
C LEU A 319 14.92 4.27 15.35
N GLU A 320 14.22 4.04 16.46
CA GLU A 320 13.13 3.08 16.54
C GLU A 320 12.15 3.44 17.68
N SER A 321 10.89 3.07 17.53
CA SER A 321 9.82 3.32 18.49
C SER A 321 9.08 2.04 18.79
N LYS A 322 8.77 1.79 20.08
CA LYS A 322 8.09 0.58 20.55
C LYS A 322 7.14 0.87 21.70
N HIS A 323 6.13 0.02 21.84
CA HIS A 323 5.28 0.01 23.04
C HIS A 323 5.76 -1.08 23.99
N ASP A 324 6.15 -0.73 25.21
CA ASP A 324 6.61 -1.70 26.21
C ASP A 324 5.61 -1.85 27.34
N GLU A 325 5.02 -3.04 27.40
CA GLU A 325 4.13 -3.47 28.47
C GLU A 325 4.82 -4.35 29.50
N THR A 326 6.10 -4.70 29.31
CA THR A 326 6.80 -5.58 30.24
C THR A 326 6.80 -4.93 31.63
N LYS A 327 6.30 -5.70 32.60
CA LYS A 327 6.55 -5.39 34.01
C LYS A 327 8.04 -5.56 34.21
N SER A 328 8.72 -4.57 34.76
CA SER A 328 10.14 -4.66 35.02
C SER A 328 10.36 -5.78 36.06
N GLU A 329 10.70 -6.99 35.61
CA GLU A 329 10.91 -8.15 36.48
C GLU A 329 12.20 -8.01 37.30
N ASN A 330 13.11 -7.11 36.91
CA ASN A 330 14.49 -7.08 37.39
C ASN A 330 14.78 -6.07 38.52
N ASN A 331 13.79 -5.52 39.21
CA ASN A 331 14.07 -4.73 40.43
C ASN A 331 12.88 -4.78 41.40
N GLU A 332 13.03 -5.56 42.49
CA GLU A 332 12.09 -5.57 43.64
C GLU A 332 11.89 -4.19 44.30
N PHE A 333 12.71 -3.19 43.93
CA PHE A 333 12.67 -1.84 44.47
C PHE A 333 12.03 -0.78 43.56
N ASP A 334 11.72 -1.09 42.30
CA ASP A 334 11.11 -0.11 41.39
C ASP A 334 9.60 -0.34 41.31
N ASN A 335 8.82 0.69 41.64
CA ASN A 335 7.37 0.64 41.78
C ASN A 335 6.66 0.23 40.47
N ASN A 336 6.56 -1.06 40.15
CA ASN A 336 5.54 -1.71 39.30
C ASN A 336 4.97 -0.88 38.11
N GLN A 337 5.76 -0.05 37.44
CA GLN A 337 5.29 0.89 36.43
C GLN A 337 5.64 0.38 35.05
N ARG A 338 4.60 0.22 34.22
CA ARG A 338 4.74 -0.04 32.79
C ARG A 338 5.48 1.14 32.15
N LYS A 339 6.51 0.86 31.35
CA LYS A 339 7.32 1.90 30.69
C LYS A 339 6.53 2.63 29.60
N GLY A 340 5.52 1.98 29.01
CA GLY A 340 4.59 2.57 28.05
C GLY A 340 5.27 2.84 26.70
N ASN A 341 4.97 3.98 26.07
CA ASN A 341 5.58 4.37 24.81
C ASN A 341 7.06 4.73 24.99
N LEU A 342 7.93 4.00 24.30
CA LEU A 342 9.38 4.23 24.25
C LEU A 342 9.82 4.56 22.84
N ALA A 343 10.81 5.45 22.74
CA ALA A 343 11.54 5.66 21.50
C ALA A 343 13.04 5.72 21.79
N THR A 344 13.82 5.05 20.94
CA THR A 344 15.28 5.12 20.95
C THR A 344 15.71 6.33 20.13
N ILE A 345 16.39 7.27 20.77
CA ILE A 345 16.86 8.52 20.18
C ILE A 345 18.38 8.49 20.09
N LEU A 346 18.91 8.86 18.93
CA LEU A 346 20.32 9.19 18.77
C LEU A 346 20.51 10.70 19.01
N VAL A 347 21.21 11.08 20.07
CA VAL A 347 21.46 12.49 20.40
C VAL A 347 22.51 13.06 19.45
N GLN A 348 22.18 14.08 18.67
CA GLN A 348 23.08 14.73 17.72
C GLN A 348 23.62 16.06 18.25
N ARG A 349 22.83 16.76 19.06
CA ARG A 349 23.15 18.05 19.68
C ARG A 349 22.60 18.11 21.10
N GLY A 350 23.26 18.87 21.96
CA GLY A 350 22.84 19.13 23.33
C GLY A 350 23.09 17.93 24.25
N VAL A 351 22.62 18.07 25.49
CA VAL A 351 22.64 17.00 26.49
C VAL A 351 21.21 16.75 26.94
N LEU A 352 20.69 15.57 26.64
CA LEU A 352 19.34 15.19 26.99
C LEU A 352 19.25 14.84 28.47
N LYS A 353 18.31 15.46 29.19
CA LYS A 353 18.10 15.26 30.63
C LYS A 353 16.66 14.86 30.92
N LYS A 354 16.46 14.27 32.11
CA LYS A 354 15.12 14.04 32.63
C LYS A 354 14.35 15.36 32.77
N GLY A 355 13.08 15.36 32.39
CA GLY A 355 12.19 16.51 32.45
C GLY A 355 12.17 17.39 31.19
N THR A 356 13.11 17.22 30.27
CA THR A 356 13.12 17.91 28.97
C THR A 356 11.85 17.59 28.17
N ILE A 357 11.37 18.57 27.41
CA ILE A 357 10.19 18.43 26.56
C ILE A 357 10.68 18.27 25.12
N LEU A 358 10.26 17.18 24.49
CA LEU A 358 10.68 16.81 23.14
C LEU A 358 9.49 16.84 22.19
N LEU A 359 9.77 17.23 20.96
CA LEU A 359 8.85 17.19 19.84
C LEU A 359 9.51 16.40 18.70
N ALA A 360 8.87 15.33 18.25
CA ALA A 360 9.26 14.56 17.07
C ALA A 360 8.03 14.41 16.17
N GLY A 361 8.10 14.95 14.94
CA GLY A 361 6.95 14.98 14.04
C GLY A 361 5.71 15.59 14.69
N GLN A 362 4.69 14.76 14.92
CA GLN A 362 3.43 15.12 15.59
C GLN A 362 3.36 14.66 17.05
N SER A 363 4.38 13.95 17.51
CA SER A 363 4.44 13.34 18.83
C SER A 363 5.19 14.25 19.81
N VAL A 364 4.61 14.39 21.00
CA VAL A 364 5.17 15.19 22.10
C VAL A 364 5.53 14.26 23.25
N ALA A 365 6.69 14.49 23.85
CA ALA A 365 7.12 13.80 25.05
C ALA A 365 7.59 14.75 26.13
N ARG A 366 7.29 14.40 27.38
CA ARG A 366 8.00 14.93 28.55
C ARG A 366 8.83 13.79 29.12
N VAL A 367 10.15 13.92 29.05
CA VAL A 367 11.10 12.85 29.40
C VAL A 367 10.91 12.45 30.86
N ARG A 368 10.42 11.24 31.11
CA ARG A 368 10.23 10.70 32.47
C ARG A 368 11.46 9.95 32.97
N ALA A 369 12.01 9.12 32.11
CA ALA A 369 13.22 8.35 32.36
C ALA A 369 14.00 8.14 31.07
N LEU A 370 15.32 7.97 31.21
CA LEU A 370 16.26 7.66 30.16
C LEU A 370 16.87 6.31 30.48
N TYR A 371 16.95 5.41 29.50
CA TYR A 371 17.58 4.11 29.64
C TYR A 371 18.66 3.93 28.57
N ASN A 372 19.78 3.32 28.95
CA ASN A 372 20.80 2.90 28.00
C ASN A 372 20.40 1.60 27.28
N GLU A 373 21.26 1.11 26.39
CA GLU A 373 21.04 -0.12 25.61
C GLU A 373 20.92 -1.38 26.47
N ARG A 374 21.43 -1.36 27.71
CA ARG A 374 21.33 -2.46 28.68
C ARG A 374 20.08 -2.39 29.56
N GLY A 375 19.22 -1.39 29.34
CA GLY A 375 18.02 -1.15 30.14
C GLY A 375 18.29 -0.50 31.50
N ILE A 376 19.53 -0.04 31.75
CA ILE A 376 19.91 0.67 32.97
C ILE A 376 19.50 2.13 32.84
N GLN A 377 18.89 2.67 33.89
CA GLN A 377 18.48 4.06 33.93
C GLN A 377 19.69 5.00 34.04
N ILE A 378 19.70 6.05 33.23
CA ILE A 378 20.74 7.09 33.22
C ILE A 378 20.12 8.47 33.51
N GLU A 379 20.93 9.40 34.03
CA GLU A 379 20.45 10.76 34.36
C GLU A 379 20.48 11.71 33.16
N CYS A 380 21.47 11.55 32.30
CA CYS A 380 21.63 12.34 31.09
C CYS A 380 22.25 11.53 29.94
N ALA A 381 21.96 11.92 28.71
CA ALA A 381 22.56 11.38 27.50
C ALA A 381 23.33 12.47 26.76
N THR A 382 24.55 12.14 26.33
CA THR A 382 25.48 13.08 25.67
C THR A 382 25.49 12.87 24.16
N LEU A 383 26.30 13.67 23.45
CA LEU A 383 26.43 13.61 21.99
C LEU A 383 26.75 12.20 21.51
N SER A 384 26.11 11.79 20.41
CA SER A 384 26.25 10.50 19.75
C SER A 384 25.83 9.29 20.61
N MET A 385 25.23 9.52 21.78
CA MET A 385 24.73 8.45 22.64
C MET A 385 23.33 8.03 22.20
N PRO A 386 23.08 6.72 21.96
CA PRO A 386 21.73 6.20 21.81
C PRO A 386 21.07 6.07 23.17
N VAL A 387 19.83 6.54 23.31
CA VAL A 387 19.09 6.51 24.58
C VAL A 387 17.63 6.20 24.36
N GLN A 388 17.08 5.31 25.17
CA GLN A 388 15.64 5.02 25.19
C GLN A 388 14.92 6.02 26.10
N VAL A 389 13.93 6.70 25.54
CA VAL A 389 13.20 7.78 26.19
C VAL A 389 11.75 7.36 26.42
N THR A 390 11.29 7.53 27.66
CA THR A 390 9.88 7.36 28.05
C THR A 390 9.15 8.70 28.18
N GLY A 391 7.82 8.66 28.10
CA GLY A 391 6.96 9.83 28.31
C GLY A 391 6.34 10.40 27.04
N TRP A 392 6.37 9.65 25.94
CA TRP A 392 5.69 9.95 24.68
C TRP A 392 4.18 9.80 24.81
N LYS A 393 3.42 10.85 24.43
CA LYS A 393 1.95 10.79 24.37
C LYS A 393 1.48 9.85 23.25
N THR A 394 2.11 9.99 22.09
CA THR A 394 1.92 9.16 20.90
C THR A 394 3.28 8.66 20.46
N LEU A 395 3.35 7.47 19.87
CA LEU A 395 4.61 6.93 19.35
C LEU A 395 5.10 7.83 18.20
N PRO A 396 6.35 8.32 18.25
CA PRO A 396 6.92 9.05 17.13
C PRO A 396 7.27 8.09 15.99
N ALA A 397 7.22 8.55 14.75
CA ALA A 397 7.61 7.74 13.61
C ALA A 397 9.14 7.56 13.61
N ALA A 398 9.60 6.41 13.15
CA ALA A 398 11.03 6.13 13.10
C ALA A 398 11.69 6.94 11.97
N GLY A 399 12.85 7.54 12.25
CA GLY A 399 13.56 8.46 11.35
C GLY A 399 13.21 9.93 11.52
N GLU A 400 12.22 10.28 12.36
CA GLU A 400 11.90 11.69 12.61
C GLU A 400 12.99 12.40 13.41
N GLU A 401 13.23 13.67 13.06
CA GLU A 401 14.06 14.57 13.87
C GLU A 401 13.33 14.95 15.17
N VAL A 402 14.10 14.99 16.25
CA VAL A 402 13.65 15.33 17.60
C VAL A 402 14.22 16.68 17.97
N PHE A 403 13.37 17.55 18.51
CA PHE A 403 13.76 18.87 18.98
C PHE A 403 13.32 19.10 20.42
N GLU A 404 14.18 19.73 21.22
CA GLU A 404 13.82 20.29 22.51
C GLU A 404 12.95 21.54 22.35
N ILE A 405 11.87 21.60 23.15
CA ILE A 405 10.94 22.72 23.19
C ILE A 405 10.85 23.25 24.63
N GLU A 406 10.74 24.56 24.79
CA GLU A 406 10.71 25.21 26.10
C GLU A 406 9.46 24.87 26.93
N SER A 407 8.30 24.72 26.27
CA SER A 407 7.00 24.54 26.93
C SER A 407 6.14 23.47 26.27
N GLU A 408 5.45 22.68 27.10
CA GLU A 408 4.56 21.62 26.64
C GLU A 408 3.38 22.17 25.83
N ASN A 409 2.86 23.35 26.21
CA ASN A 409 1.78 24.01 25.49
C ASN A 409 2.21 24.41 24.07
N LEU A 410 3.44 24.88 23.92
CA LEU A 410 4.01 25.22 22.62
C LEU A 410 4.18 23.95 21.77
N ALA A 411 4.74 22.88 22.35
CA ALA A 411 4.92 21.60 21.66
C ALA A 411 3.57 21.01 21.18
N ASN A 412 2.54 21.01 22.03
CA ASN A 412 1.20 20.53 21.66
C ASN A 412 0.57 21.39 20.54
N ARG A 413 0.78 22.72 20.54
CA ARG A 413 0.30 23.60 19.46
C ARG A 413 0.99 23.32 18.13
N ILE A 414 2.31 23.13 18.14
CA ILE A 414 3.08 22.81 16.92
C ILE A 414 2.66 21.43 16.39
N ALA A 415 2.52 20.43 17.27
CA ALA A 415 2.06 19.09 16.90
C ALA A 415 0.65 19.11 16.29
N ALA A 416 -0.29 19.83 16.91
CA ALA A 416 -1.65 19.99 16.39
C ALA A 416 -1.67 20.70 15.03
N GLN A 417 -0.83 21.71 14.85
CA GLN A 417 -0.70 22.41 13.57
C GLN A 417 -0.13 21.49 12.48
N ARG A 418 0.95 20.74 12.76
CA ARG A 418 1.52 19.75 11.82
C ARG A 418 0.49 18.70 11.39
N LYS A 419 -0.33 18.24 12.34
CA LYS A 419 -1.43 17.31 12.07
C LYS A 419 -2.51 17.93 11.18
N ALA A 420 -2.88 19.17 11.44
CA ALA A 420 -3.85 19.90 10.61
C ALA A 420 -3.33 20.14 9.18
N ASP A 421 -2.04 20.48 9.04
CA ASP A 421 -1.38 20.68 7.75
C ASP A 421 -1.34 19.38 6.94
N GLU A 422 -1.02 18.23 7.56
CA GLU A 422 -1.05 16.92 6.90
C GLU A 422 -2.47 16.55 6.44
N ILE A 423 -3.48 16.77 7.28
CA ILE A 423 -4.88 16.53 6.93
C ILE A 423 -5.30 17.42 5.75
N ALA A 424 -4.89 18.69 5.74
CA ALA A 424 -5.19 19.62 4.64
C ALA A 424 -4.55 19.15 3.32
N GLN A 425 -3.29 18.70 3.34
CA GLN A 425 -2.63 18.14 2.16
C GLN A 425 -3.34 16.89 1.61
N LYS A 426 -3.75 15.97 2.50
CA LYS A 426 -4.54 14.79 2.10
C LYS A 426 -5.88 15.20 1.48
N MET A 427 -6.57 16.17 2.08
CA MET A 427 -7.83 16.71 1.54
C MET A 427 -7.64 17.34 0.16
N GLU A 428 -6.54 18.05 -0.10
CA GLU A 428 -6.27 18.61 -1.44
C GLU A 428 -6.12 17.51 -2.50
N ILE A 429 -5.36 16.45 -2.17
CA ILE A 429 -5.21 15.27 -3.05
C ILE A 429 -6.57 14.60 -3.29
N ASP A 430 -7.37 14.41 -2.23
CA ASP A 430 -8.69 13.81 -2.32
C ASP A 430 -9.65 14.66 -3.16
N VAL A 431 -9.60 15.99 -3.03
CA VAL A 431 -10.41 16.90 -3.85
C VAL A 431 -10.06 16.75 -5.33
N ILE A 432 -8.77 16.61 -5.70
CA ILE A 432 -8.36 16.36 -7.08
C ILE A 432 -8.91 15.03 -7.61
N ALA A 433 -8.84 13.97 -6.80
CA ALA A 433 -9.38 12.67 -7.19
C ALA A 433 -10.93 12.70 -7.34
N VAL A 434 -11.61 13.42 -6.45
CA VAL A 434 -13.07 13.59 -6.49
C VAL A 434 -13.50 14.41 -7.71
N THR A 435 -12.81 15.51 -8.02
CA THR A 435 -13.13 16.32 -9.21
C THR A 435 -12.92 15.53 -10.49
N GLN A 436 -11.81 14.79 -10.61
CA GLN A 436 -11.57 13.91 -11.76
C GLN A 436 -12.68 12.86 -11.94
N LYS A 437 -13.04 12.13 -10.87
CA LYS A 437 -14.14 11.15 -10.91
C LYS A 437 -15.47 11.79 -11.28
N HIS A 438 -15.72 13.00 -10.79
CA HIS A 438 -16.94 13.75 -11.11
C HIS A 438 -16.98 14.15 -12.59
N GLU A 439 -15.87 14.62 -13.16
CA GLU A 439 -15.74 14.97 -14.57
C GLU A 439 -15.94 13.75 -15.47
N GLU A 440 -15.33 12.61 -15.15
CA GLU A 440 -15.54 11.36 -15.87
C GLU A 440 -17.01 10.94 -15.86
N HIS A 441 -17.66 11.02 -14.70
CA HIS A 441 -19.09 10.74 -14.57
C HIS A 441 -19.93 11.71 -15.43
N LEU A 442 -19.61 13.01 -15.41
CA LEU A 442 -20.28 14.01 -16.24
C LEU A 442 -20.09 13.76 -17.74
N GLN A 443 -18.90 13.33 -18.17
CA GLN A 443 -18.61 12.97 -19.56
C GLN A 443 -19.45 11.78 -20.00
N LYS A 444 -19.48 10.69 -19.21
CA LYS A 444 -20.33 9.51 -19.46
C LYS A 444 -21.81 9.92 -19.54
N TYR A 445 -22.27 10.72 -18.59
CA TYR A 445 -23.64 11.24 -18.59
C TYR A 445 -23.96 12.08 -19.83
N ARG A 446 -23.05 12.98 -20.25
CA ARG A 446 -23.23 13.81 -21.46
C ARG A 446 -23.26 12.97 -22.73
N ALA A 447 -22.36 11.98 -22.85
CA ALA A 447 -22.33 11.06 -23.98
C ALA A 447 -23.63 10.23 -24.08
N GLU A 448 -24.09 9.70 -22.95
CA GLU A 448 -25.36 8.96 -22.89
C GLU A 448 -26.57 9.86 -23.23
N LEU A 449 -26.59 11.09 -22.71
CA LEU A 449 -27.61 12.09 -23.06
C LEU A 449 -27.61 12.39 -24.57
N GLN A 450 -26.43 12.58 -25.18
CA GLN A 450 -26.30 12.81 -26.62
C GLN A 450 -26.79 11.61 -27.43
N ARG A 451 -26.38 10.39 -27.06
CA ARG A 451 -26.85 9.15 -27.68
C ARG A 451 -28.37 9.04 -27.62
N ARG A 452 -28.98 9.30 -26.46
CA ARG A 452 -30.44 9.29 -26.29
C ARG A 452 -31.16 10.32 -27.17
N ARG A 453 -30.58 11.51 -27.32
CA ARG A 453 -31.10 12.55 -28.22
C ARG A 453 -31.05 12.12 -29.68
N GLN A 454 -29.97 11.49 -30.12
CA GLN A 454 -29.85 10.94 -31.48
C GLN A 454 -30.89 9.85 -31.74
N LEU A 455 -31.21 9.05 -30.73
CA LEU A 455 -32.23 7.99 -30.80
C LEU A 455 -33.68 8.50 -30.66
N GLY A 456 -33.91 9.81 -30.50
CA GLY A 456 -35.26 10.37 -30.39
C GLY A 456 -35.98 10.10 -29.06
N ILE A 457 -35.24 9.70 -28.00
CA ILE A 457 -35.80 9.26 -26.72
C ILE A 457 -35.87 10.43 -25.73
N VAL A 458 -37.07 11.00 -25.55
CA VAL A 458 -37.30 12.20 -24.71
C VAL A 458 -37.26 11.90 -23.22
N PHE A 459 -37.95 10.84 -22.79
CA PHE A 459 -37.98 10.44 -21.39
C PHE A 459 -36.90 9.41 -21.14
N ARG A 460 -36.21 9.51 -20.00
CA ARG A 460 -35.50 8.35 -19.48
C ARG A 460 -36.63 7.31 -19.36
N LYS A 461 -36.53 6.15 -20.04
CA LYS A 461 -37.25 5.00 -19.49
C LYS A 461 -36.82 5.04 -18.03
N ARG A 462 -37.77 5.21 -17.11
CA ARG A 462 -37.52 4.68 -15.78
C ARG A 462 -37.22 3.22 -16.11
N ASP A 463 -35.94 2.90 -16.27
CA ASP A 463 -35.46 1.77 -15.54
C ASP A 463 -36.10 2.04 -14.18
N LYS A 464 -37.02 1.15 -13.81
CA LYS A 464 -36.91 0.63 -12.47
C LYS A 464 -35.46 0.14 -12.41
N GLY A 465 -34.52 1.08 -12.27
CA GLY A 465 -33.31 0.87 -11.56
C GLY A 465 -33.95 0.39 -10.29
N SER A 466 -33.96 -0.93 -10.17
CA SER A 466 -33.38 -1.50 -9.00
C SER A 466 -32.72 -0.35 -8.23
N GLY A 467 -33.24 -0.07 -7.04
CA GLY A 467 -32.30 -0.18 -5.95
C GLY A 467 -31.60 -1.52 -6.13
N GLN A 468 -30.69 -1.59 -7.10
CA GLN A 468 -29.50 -2.34 -6.97
C GLN A 468 -28.88 -1.48 -5.87
N HIS A 469 -29.26 -1.79 -4.62
CA HIS A 469 -28.29 -2.46 -3.81
C HIS A 469 -27.42 -3.19 -4.82
N ILE A 470 -26.27 -2.59 -5.10
CA ILE A 470 -25.12 -3.37 -5.42
C ILE A 470 -24.98 -4.26 -4.16
N GLU A 471 -25.87 -5.24 -4.00
CA GLU A 471 -25.48 -6.58 -3.66
C GLU A 471 -24.48 -6.83 -4.77
N ASP A 472 -23.23 -6.47 -4.47
CA ASP A 472 -22.04 -7.07 -5.03
C ASP A 472 -22.31 -8.58 -4.91
N LYS A 473 -23.06 -9.15 -5.86
CA LYS A 473 -23.35 -10.58 -5.94
C LYS A 473 -22.13 -11.37 -6.39
N GLU A 474 -21.07 -10.65 -6.76
CA GLU A 474 -19.72 -11.09 -6.47
C GLU A 474 -19.37 -10.50 -5.12
N GLU A 475 -19.58 -11.27 -4.04
CA GLU A 475 -18.83 -11.05 -2.81
C GLU A 475 -17.37 -10.99 -3.26
N LYS A 476 -16.83 -9.78 -3.45
CA LYS A 476 -15.44 -9.65 -3.89
C LYS A 476 -14.67 -10.45 -2.88
N LEU A 477 -13.97 -11.48 -3.36
CA LEU A 477 -13.10 -12.35 -2.58
C LEU A 477 -11.97 -11.49 -2.06
N LYS A 478 -12.28 -10.61 -1.10
CA LYS A 478 -11.35 -9.70 -0.47
C LYS A 478 -10.85 -10.40 0.77
N TYR A 479 -9.56 -10.24 1.02
CA TYR A 479 -8.98 -10.69 2.27
C TYR A 479 -8.64 -9.48 3.11
N SER A 480 -9.39 -9.27 4.18
CA SER A 480 -9.14 -8.17 5.10
C SER A 480 -8.15 -8.60 6.18
N ILE A 481 -7.14 -7.78 6.43
CA ILE A 481 -6.12 -8.03 7.45
C ILE A 481 -5.94 -6.82 8.36
N LEU A 482 -5.54 -7.09 9.60
CA LEU A 482 -5.10 -6.10 10.57
C LEU A 482 -3.71 -6.50 11.03
N VAL A 483 -2.74 -5.58 10.99
CA VAL A 483 -1.34 -5.87 11.31
C VAL A 483 -0.91 -5.14 12.57
N LYS A 484 -0.45 -5.91 13.56
CA LYS A 484 0.17 -5.42 14.79
C LYS A 484 1.62 -5.84 14.85
N THR A 485 2.49 -4.92 15.24
CA THR A 485 3.94 -5.15 15.34
C THR A 485 4.46 -4.64 16.67
N ASP A 486 5.59 -5.15 17.12
CA ASP A 486 6.28 -4.69 18.33
C ASP A 486 6.96 -3.33 18.15
N VAL A 487 7.54 -3.08 16.97
CA VAL A 487 8.26 -1.85 16.63
C VAL A 487 7.79 -1.21 15.33
N PHE A 488 7.95 0.11 15.24
CA PHE A 488 7.52 0.89 14.07
C PHE A 488 8.25 0.52 12.78
N GLY A 489 9.55 0.25 12.82
CA GLY A 489 10.30 -0.06 11.61
C GLY A 489 9.82 -1.34 10.92
N THR A 490 9.44 -2.36 11.70
CA THR A 490 8.88 -3.61 11.15
C THR A 490 7.50 -3.37 10.53
N LEU A 491 6.67 -2.52 11.15
CA LEU A 491 5.38 -2.12 10.57
C LEU A 491 5.54 -1.48 9.20
N GLU A 492 6.51 -0.57 9.07
CA GLU A 492 6.82 0.13 7.82
C GLU A 492 7.26 -0.85 6.73
N ALA A 493 8.18 -1.77 7.08
CA ALA A 493 8.65 -2.80 6.16
C ALA A 493 7.51 -3.72 5.68
N LEU A 494 6.66 -4.20 6.60
CA LEU A 494 5.51 -5.03 6.28
C LEU A 494 4.49 -4.28 5.40
N THR A 495 4.13 -3.06 5.78
CA THR A 495 3.18 -2.22 5.04
C THR A 495 3.65 -1.99 3.60
N LYS A 496 4.95 -1.74 3.41
CA LYS A 496 5.53 -1.56 2.07
C LYS A 496 5.38 -2.80 1.20
N ILE A 497 5.68 -3.98 1.73
CA ILE A 497 5.57 -5.26 1.00
C ILE A 497 4.11 -5.61 0.71
N ILE A 498 3.23 -5.40 1.69
CA ILE A 498 1.79 -5.60 1.55
C ILE A 498 1.23 -4.69 0.44
N ASN A 499 1.66 -3.42 0.38
CA ASN A 499 1.23 -2.48 -0.65
C ASN A 499 1.76 -2.79 -2.06
N MET A 500 2.80 -3.64 -2.19
CA MET A 500 3.27 -4.10 -3.50
C MET A 500 2.35 -5.16 -4.13
N TYR A 501 1.47 -5.78 -3.33
CA TYR A 501 0.51 -6.76 -3.84
C TYR A 501 -0.55 -6.08 -4.73
N ASN A 502 -0.73 -6.61 -5.95
CA ASN A 502 -1.59 -5.99 -6.97
C ASN A 502 -2.51 -6.98 -7.71
N ASP A 503 -2.68 -8.20 -7.17
CA ASP A 503 -3.51 -9.21 -7.81
C ASP A 503 -5.00 -8.92 -7.61
N THR A 504 -5.70 -8.68 -8.72
CA THR A 504 -7.12 -8.29 -8.72
C THR A 504 -8.06 -9.46 -8.44
N ARG A 505 -7.59 -10.72 -8.52
CA ARG A 505 -8.40 -11.93 -8.29
C ARG A 505 -8.85 -12.06 -6.84
N CYS A 506 -7.99 -11.64 -5.90
CA CYS A 506 -8.29 -11.59 -4.48
C CYS A 506 -7.66 -10.33 -3.89
N PRO A 507 -8.39 -9.19 -3.83
CA PRO A 507 -7.84 -7.96 -3.28
C PRO A 507 -7.48 -8.11 -1.79
N LEU A 508 -6.28 -7.67 -1.41
CA LEU A 508 -5.86 -7.58 -0.02
C LEU A 508 -6.27 -6.21 0.54
N ASP A 509 -7.06 -6.22 1.61
CA ASP A 509 -7.64 -5.03 2.24
C ASP A 509 -7.01 -4.84 3.61
N VAL A 510 -6.22 -3.79 3.78
CA VAL A 510 -5.53 -3.50 5.05
C VAL A 510 -6.43 -2.57 5.86
N VAL A 511 -7.04 -3.12 6.91
CA VAL A 511 -8.04 -2.41 7.73
C VAL A 511 -7.35 -1.44 8.69
N ASP A 512 -6.37 -1.93 9.44
CA ASP A 512 -5.55 -1.12 10.34
C ASP A 512 -4.13 -1.70 10.44
N THR A 513 -3.18 -0.80 10.66
CA THR A 513 -1.77 -1.10 10.89
C THR A 513 -1.27 -0.27 12.06
N SER A 514 -0.83 -0.92 13.13
CA SER A 514 -0.39 -0.20 14.32
C SER A 514 0.70 -0.93 15.10
N VAL A 515 1.39 -0.18 15.96
CA VAL A 515 2.48 -0.68 16.82
C VAL A 515 1.93 -0.91 18.21
N GLY A 516 2.30 -2.04 18.82
CA GLY A 516 1.88 -2.45 20.15
C GLY A 516 1.12 -3.78 20.14
N PRO A 517 0.74 -4.25 21.33
CA PRO A 517 -0.03 -5.48 21.48
C PRO A 517 -1.46 -5.34 20.94
N VAL A 518 -2.12 -6.47 20.80
CA VAL A 518 -3.50 -6.56 20.34
C VAL A 518 -4.43 -6.15 21.49
N ASN A 519 -5.31 -5.18 21.23
CA ASN A 519 -6.30 -4.63 22.14
C ASN A 519 -7.74 -5.06 21.76
N ASP A 520 -8.69 -4.77 22.64
CA ASP A 520 -10.12 -5.07 22.41
C ASP A 520 -10.68 -4.34 21.17
N ASP A 521 -10.28 -3.08 20.97
CA ASP A 521 -10.65 -2.27 19.80
C ASP A 521 -10.23 -2.94 18.47
N ASP A 522 -9.09 -3.64 18.47
CA ASP A 522 -8.59 -4.35 17.30
C ASP A 522 -9.44 -5.59 16.99
N ILE A 523 -9.92 -6.27 18.03
CA ILE A 523 -10.83 -7.41 17.87
C ILE A 523 -12.18 -6.92 17.34
N GLU A 524 -12.68 -5.77 17.83
CA GLU A 524 -13.93 -5.18 17.33
C GLU A 524 -13.82 -4.74 15.88
N ALA A 525 -12.74 -4.06 15.51
CA ALA A 525 -12.47 -3.70 14.12
C ALA A 525 -12.36 -4.96 13.25
N ALA A 526 -11.59 -5.97 13.68
CA ALA A 526 -11.44 -7.20 12.93
C ALA A 526 -12.77 -7.96 12.77
N GLN A 527 -13.62 -7.96 13.80
CA GLN A 527 -14.95 -8.56 13.72
C GLN A 527 -15.84 -7.83 12.70
N LEU A 528 -15.83 -6.49 12.68
CA LEU A 528 -16.66 -5.68 11.78
C LEU A 528 -16.29 -5.90 10.30
N PHE A 529 -15.00 -6.05 10.02
CA PHE A 529 -14.48 -6.21 8.66
C PHE A 529 -14.21 -7.68 8.27
N ASN A 530 -14.52 -8.65 9.14
CA ASN A 530 -14.15 -10.06 8.98
C ASN A 530 -12.65 -10.24 8.66
N ALA A 531 -11.82 -9.48 9.36
CA ALA A 531 -10.38 -9.42 9.15
C ALA A 531 -9.63 -10.44 10.03
N THR A 532 -8.49 -10.91 9.54
CA THR A 532 -7.54 -11.69 10.34
C THR A 532 -6.50 -10.77 10.98
N ILE A 533 -6.26 -10.96 12.28
CA ILE A 533 -5.24 -10.20 13.00
C ILE A 533 -3.91 -10.92 12.89
N TYR A 534 -2.91 -10.24 12.34
CA TYR A 534 -1.53 -10.67 12.26
C TYR A 534 -0.69 -9.92 13.30
N ALA A 535 -0.18 -10.65 14.28
CA ALA A 535 0.61 -10.16 15.40
C ALA A 535 2.08 -10.53 15.20
N PHE A 536 2.94 -9.55 14.97
CA PHE A 536 4.36 -9.73 14.73
C PHE A 536 5.18 -9.39 15.97
N ASN A 537 5.88 -10.38 16.52
CA ASN A 537 6.70 -10.28 17.74
C ASN A 537 5.96 -9.66 18.95
N THR A 538 4.63 -9.80 18.98
CA THR A 538 3.77 -9.30 20.04
C THR A 538 3.13 -10.47 20.79
N ASN A 539 3.16 -10.38 22.12
CA ASN A 539 2.53 -11.38 22.98
C ASN A 539 1.02 -11.10 23.08
N ILE A 540 0.22 -12.16 23.04
CA ILE A 540 -1.23 -12.08 23.19
C ILE A 540 -1.58 -12.40 24.63
N ASN A 541 -2.27 -11.48 25.30
CA ASN A 541 -2.81 -11.70 26.63
C ASN A 541 -3.94 -12.76 26.58
N GLN A 542 -4.04 -13.61 27.60
CA GLN A 542 -5.08 -14.64 27.69
C GLN A 542 -6.50 -14.06 27.61
N THR A 543 -6.72 -12.87 28.17
CA THR A 543 -8.04 -12.20 28.10
C THR A 543 -8.42 -11.88 26.65
N ILE A 544 -7.48 -11.32 25.89
CA ILE A 544 -7.63 -10.99 24.47
C ILE A 544 -7.86 -12.25 23.63
N ALA A 545 -7.11 -13.32 23.91
CA ALA A 545 -7.28 -14.61 23.21
C ALA A 545 -8.67 -15.23 23.45
N LEU A 546 -9.19 -15.16 24.68
CA LEU A 546 -10.54 -15.64 25.01
C LEU A 546 -11.61 -14.79 24.32
N GLU A 547 -11.44 -13.48 24.29
CA GLU A 547 -12.37 -12.57 23.61
C GLU A 547 -12.38 -12.80 22.09
N ALA A 548 -11.22 -12.95 21.48
CA ALA A 548 -11.10 -13.26 20.06
C ALA A 548 -11.77 -14.60 19.72
N SER A 549 -11.60 -15.61 20.58
CA SER A 549 -12.28 -16.91 20.42
C SER A 549 -13.80 -16.78 20.52
N ARG A 550 -14.30 -15.95 21.45
CA ARG A 550 -15.75 -15.67 21.61
C ARG A 550 -16.32 -14.93 20.40
N LYS A 551 -15.59 -13.95 19.86
CA LYS A 551 -15.97 -13.15 18.69
C LYS A 551 -15.62 -13.85 17.35
N GLN A 552 -15.04 -15.05 17.39
CA GLN A 552 -14.58 -15.84 16.22
C GLN A 552 -13.59 -15.09 15.32
N VAL A 553 -12.75 -14.23 15.90
CA VAL A 553 -11.71 -13.50 15.17
C VAL A 553 -10.40 -14.30 15.20
N PRO A 554 -9.84 -14.66 14.03
CA PRO A 554 -8.58 -15.38 13.98
C PRO A 554 -7.40 -14.45 14.27
N ILE A 555 -6.58 -14.80 15.27
CA ILE A 555 -5.31 -14.12 15.56
C ILE A 555 -4.16 -15.08 15.25
N ARG A 556 -3.18 -14.62 14.48
CA ARG A 556 -1.97 -15.39 14.11
C ARG A 556 -0.71 -14.65 14.56
N THR A 557 0.17 -15.34 15.27
CA THR A 557 1.43 -14.77 15.78
C THR A 557 2.63 -15.27 14.99
N PHE A 558 3.59 -14.38 14.73
CA PHE A 558 4.82 -14.70 14.03
C PHE A 558 6.01 -13.92 14.59
N ASN A 559 7.19 -14.52 14.57
CA ASN A 559 8.45 -13.88 14.99
C ASN A 559 9.42 -13.68 13.80
N VAL A 560 9.05 -14.13 12.60
CA VAL A 560 9.86 -14.04 11.39
C VAL A 560 8.98 -13.57 10.23
N ILE A 561 9.37 -12.49 9.56
CA ILE A 561 8.55 -11.81 8.54
C ILE A 561 8.14 -12.76 7.41
N TYR A 562 9.04 -13.62 6.95
CA TYR A 562 8.75 -14.56 5.85
C TYR A 562 7.61 -15.53 6.16
N HIS A 563 7.54 -16.03 7.40
CA HIS A 563 6.47 -16.96 7.78
C HIS A 563 5.12 -16.27 7.77
N MET A 564 5.07 -15.01 8.24
CA MET A 564 3.87 -14.19 8.20
C MET A 564 3.42 -13.90 6.76
N LEU A 565 4.33 -13.45 5.89
CA LEU A 565 4.01 -13.14 4.49
C LEU A 565 3.57 -14.38 3.70
N ASN A 566 4.22 -15.52 3.92
CA ASN A 566 3.81 -16.79 3.32
C ASN A 566 2.44 -17.23 3.81
N ASP A 567 2.13 -17.01 5.09
CA ASP A 567 0.80 -17.32 5.62
C ASP A 567 -0.28 -16.44 4.96
N ILE A 568 -0.04 -15.13 4.81
CA ILE A 568 -0.94 -14.22 4.08
C ILE A 568 -1.10 -14.71 2.62
N LYS A 569 -0.02 -15.07 1.94
CA LYS A 569 -0.05 -15.59 0.56
C LYS A 569 -0.85 -16.89 0.45
N ASN A 570 -0.74 -17.78 1.43
CA ASN A 570 -1.51 -19.02 1.49
C ASN A 570 -3.00 -18.73 1.71
N GLU A 571 -3.32 -17.78 2.59
CA GLU A 571 -4.69 -17.34 2.85
C GLU A 571 -5.34 -16.64 1.65
N LEU A 572 -4.57 -15.87 0.88
CA LEU A 572 -5.00 -15.34 -0.41
C LEU A 572 -5.24 -16.47 -1.41
N THR A 573 -4.29 -17.40 -1.52
CA THR A 573 -4.37 -18.56 -2.44
C THR A 573 -5.60 -19.42 -2.20
N LYS A 574 -5.98 -19.66 -0.93
CA LYS A 574 -7.22 -20.39 -0.57
C LYS A 574 -8.50 -19.68 -1.01
N ARG A 575 -8.48 -18.35 -1.08
CA ARG A 575 -9.63 -17.51 -1.44
C ARG A 575 -9.71 -17.24 -2.93
N ILE A 576 -8.64 -17.45 -3.70
CA ILE A 576 -8.67 -17.33 -5.17
C ILE A 576 -9.54 -18.47 -5.74
N PRO A 577 -10.49 -18.15 -6.64
CA PRO A 577 -11.36 -19.18 -7.21
C PRO A 577 -10.54 -20.12 -8.09
N SER A 578 -10.82 -21.42 -8.02
CA SER A 578 -10.20 -22.41 -8.89
C SER A 578 -10.62 -22.20 -10.35
N ILE A 579 -9.71 -22.50 -11.28
CA ILE A 579 -10.05 -22.53 -12.70
C ILE A 579 -10.47 -23.95 -13.07
N GLU A 580 -11.50 -24.04 -13.89
CA GLU A 580 -11.91 -25.28 -14.54
C GLU A 580 -11.01 -25.53 -15.75
N GLU A 581 -10.29 -26.65 -15.72
CA GLU A 581 -9.50 -27.14 -16.85
C GLU A 581 -10.16 -28.38 -17.47
N ASP A 582 -10.37 -28.33 -18.79
CA ASP A 582 -10.91 -29.44 -19.56
C ASP A 582 -9.81 -30.50 -19.78
N VAL A 583 -9.78 -31.54 -18.95
CA VAL A 583 -8.84 -32.67 -19.12
C VAL A 583 -9.45 -33.67 -20.10
N GLN A 584 -8.82 -33.81 -21.28
CA GLN A 584 -9.25 -34.77 -22.30
C GLN A 584 -9.04 -36.21 -21.83
N THR A 585 -10.11 -36.99 -21.85
CA THR A 585 -10.12 -38.41 -21.48
C THR A 585 -10.15 -39.34 -22.70
N GLY A 586 -10.71 -38.87 -23.82
CA GLY A 586 -10.73 -39.60 -25.07
C GLY A 586 -11.18 -38.77 -26.26
N SER A 587 -10.92 -39.28 -27.46
CA SER A 587 -11.34 -38.66 -28.72
C SER A 587 -11.86 -39.72 -29.69
N ALA A 588 -12.83 -39.33 -30.50
CA ALA A 588 -13.42 -40.16 -31.55
C ALA A 588 -13.76 -39.34 -32.79
N ASP A 589 -13.55 -39.93 -33.96
CA ASP A 589 -13.87 -39.30 -35.23
C ASP A 589 -15.21 -39.81 -35.75
N ILE A 590 -16.03 -38.90 -36.27
CA ILE A 590 -17.34 -39.23 -36.85
C ILE A 590 -17.14 -39.79 -38.26
N LEU A 591 -17.47 -41.07 -38.44
CA LEU A 591 -17.40 -41.77 -39.71
C LEU A 591 -18.69 -41.65 -40.52
N GLN A 592 -19.83 -41.73 -39.84
CA GLN A 592 -21.15 -41.71 -40.45
C GLN A 592 -22.18 -41.11 -39.49
N VAL A 593 -23.22 -40.48 -40.04
CA VAL A 593 -24.33 -39.90 -39.28
C VAL A 593 -25.60 -40.69 -39.61
N PHE A 594 -26.36 -41.03 -38.58
CA PHE A 594 -27.62 -41.76 -38.67
C PHE A 594 -28.75 -40.91 -38.06
N GLU A 595 -29.97 -41.11 -38.52
CA GLU A 595 -31.18 -40.58 -37.88
C GLU A 595 -32.04 -41.76 -37.43
N ILE A 596 -32.26 -41.88 -36.12
CA ILE A 596 -33.11 -42.93 -35.55
C ILE A 596 -34.41 -42.28 -35.07
N THR A 597 -35.55 -42.89 -35.41
CA THR A 597 -36.86 -42.44 -34.92
C THR A 597 -37.17 -43.16 -33.61
N GLU A 598 -37.19 -42.43 -32.51
CA GLU A 598 -37.53 -42.95 -31.19
C GLU A 598 -38.67 -42.11 -30.60
N ARG A 599 -39.77 -42.74 -30.18
CA ARG A 599 -40.96 -42.07 -29.61
C ARG A 599 -41.48 -40.89 -30.45
N ASN A 600 -41.60 -41.08 -31.77
CA ASN A 600 -42.03 -40.07 -32.76
C ASN A 600 -41.12 -38.82 -32.88
N LYS A 601 -39.88 -38.87 -32.37
CA LYS A 601 -38.86 -37.82 -32.58
C LYS A 601 -37.69 -38.39 -33.38
N LYS A 602 -37.17 -37.60 -34.32
CA LYS A 602 -35.94 -37.93 -35.04
C LYS A 602 -34.73 -37.54 -34.20
N ILE A 603 -33.94 -38.52 -33.81
CA ILE A 603 -32.73 -38.33 -33.00
C ILE A 603 -31.51 -38.53 -33.90
N PRO A 604 -30.63 -37.53 -34.06
CA PRO A 604 -29.39 -37.69 -34.78
C PRO A 604 -28.40 -38.51 -33.93
N VAL A 605 -27.79 -39.52 -34.53
CA VAL A 605 -26.80 -40.41 -33.93
C VAL A 605 -25.52 -40.36 -34.75
N ALA A 606 -24.41 -40.00 -34.11
CA ALA A 606 -23.09 -39.99 -34.73
C ALA A 606 -22.43 -41.37 -34.56
N GLY A 607 -22.21 -42.08 -35.67
CA GLY A 607 -21.39 -43.28 -35.73
C GLY A 607 -19.91 -42.90 -35.76
N CYS A 608 -19.22 -43.16 -34.67
CA CYS A 608 -17.86 -42.70 -34.43
C CYS A 608 -16.92 -43.87 -34.16
N ARG A 609 -15.62 -43.66 -34.36
CA ARG A 609 -14.58 -44.61 -33.93
C ARG A 609 -13.63 -43.92 -32.96
N VAL A 610 -13.40 -44.55 -31.80
CA VAL A 610 -12.51 -43.99 -30.76
C VAL A 610 -11.06 -44.06 -31.24
N THR A 611 -10.43 -42.90 -31.43
CA THR A 611 -9.04 -42.77 -31.88
C THR A 611 -8.07 -42.84 -30.71
N GLU A 612 -8.40 -42.17 -29.60
CA GLU A 612 -7.54 -42.05 -28.43
C GLU A 612 -8.34 -42.12 -27.12
N GLY A 613 -7.75 -42.69 -26.08
CA GLY A 613 -8.35 -42.77 -24.74
C GLY A 613 -9.62 -43.63 -24.67
N SER A 614 -10.55 -43.21 -23.82
CA SER A 614 -11.85 -43.86 -23.63
C SER A 614 -12.98 -42.84 -23.53
N LEU A 615 -14.15 -43.18 -24.07
CA LEU A 615 -15.36 -42.36 -23.96
C LEU A 615 -16.23 -42.89 -22.83
N GLU A 616 -16.61 -42.05 -21.87
CA GLU A 616 -17.52 -42.41 -20.78
C GLU A 616 -18.81 -41.61 -20.88
N LYS A 617 -19.97 -42.28 -20.81
CA LYS A 617 -21.29 -41.63 -20.98
C LYS A 617 -21.54 -40.48 -19.99
N LYS A 618 -20.98 -40.58 -18.77
CA LYS A 618 -21.18 -39.60 -17.69
C LYS A 618 -20.38 -38.31 -17.85
N GLN A 619 -19.40 -38.27 -18.74
CA GLN A 619 -18.49 -37.13 -18.92
C GLN A 619 -19.07 -36.09 -19.90
N LEU A 620 -18.36 -34.96 -20.06
CA LEU A 620 -18.74 -33.89 -20.98
C LEU A 620 -18.09 -34.12 -22.34
N PHE A 621 -18.82 -33.74 -23.40
CA PHE A 621 -18.38 -33.93 -24.77
C PHE A 621 -18.37 -32.60 -25.51
N LYS A 622 -17.30 -32.35 -26.27
CA LYS A 622 -17.19 -31.21 -27.18
C LYS A 622 -17.08 -31.70 -28.62
N LEU A 623 -17.90 -31.13 -29.49
CA LEU A 623 -17.87 -31.37 -30.93
C LEU A 623 -16.94 -30.34 -31.59
N ILE A 624 -15.97 -30.81 -32.37
CA ILE A 624 -14.96 -29.99 -33.03
C ILE A 624 -15.06 -30.20 -34.54
N ARG A 625 -15.08 -29.11 -35.30
CA ARG A 625 -15.03 -29.10 -36.76
C ARG A 625 -13.97 -28.12 -37.21
N ASN A 626 -13.03 -28.57 -38.03
CA ASN A 626 -11.92 -27.75 -38.55
C ASN A 626 -11.17 -27.00 -37.42
N GLY A 627 -10.99 -27.64 -36.26
CA GLY A 627 -10.32 -27.06 -35.09
C GLY A 627 -11.16 -26.10 -34.23
N GLN A 628 -12.42 -25.82 -34.58
CA GLN A 628 -13.32 -24.97 -33.78
C GLN A 628 -14.33 -25.79 -32.98
N VAL A 629 -14.55 -25.43 -31.72
CA VAL A 629 -15.58 -26.04 -30.87
C VAL A 629 -16.96 -25.54 -31.29
N ILE A 630 -17.78 -26.42 -31.86
CA ILE A 630 -19.15 -26.11 -32.29
C ILE A 630 -20.12 -26.18 -31.11
N HIS A 631 -20.00 -27.21 -30.29
CA HIS A 631 -20.97 -27.50 -29.24
C HIS A 631 -20.33 -28.21 -28.05
N ARG A 632 -20.87 -27.98 -26.84
CA ARG A 632 -20.47 -28.63 -25.57
C ARG A 632 -21.72 -29.14 -24.87
N ASP A 633 -21.81 -30.43 -24.63
CA ASP A 633 -23.00 -31.05 -24.04
C ASP A 633 -22.71 -32.47 -23.51
N THR A 634 -23.66 -33.05 -22.80
CA THR A 634 -23.64 -34.44 -22.33
C THR A 634 -24.31 -35.36 -23.35
N LEU A 635 -24.06 -36.67 -23.24
CA LEU A 635 -24.69 -37.67 -24.09
C LEU A 635 -26.03 -38.13 -23.52
N SER A 636 -27.04 -38.23 -24.38
CA SER A 636 -28.29 -38.93 -24.08
C SER A 636 -28.11 -40.45 -24.15
N SER A 637 -27.38 -40.94 -25.15
CA SER A 637 -27.13 -42.37 -25.38
C SER A 637 -25.71 -42.64 -25.87
N LEU A 638 -25.13 -43.73 -25.38
CA LEU A 638 -23.85 -44.28 -25.81
C LEU A 638 -24.09 -45.77 -26.09
N LYS A 639 -24.08 -46.15 -27.37
CA LYS A 639 -24.40 -47.52 -27.80
C LYS A 639 -23.26 -48.14 -28.59
N HIS A 640 -22.96 -49.41 -28.31
CA HIS A 640 -22.11 -50.23 -29.16
C HIS A 640 -22.98 -51.29 -29.81
N VAL A 641 -23.12 -51.24 -31.14
CA VAL A 641 -24.01 -52.10 -31.93
C VAL A 641 -25.48 -51.95 -31.51
N ARG A 642 -25.98 -52.77 -30.57
CA ARG A 642 -27.37 -52.70 -30.04
C ARG A 642 -27.43 -52.46 -28.53
N ASP A 643 -26.30 -52.56 -27.84
CA ASP A 643 -26.25 -52.52 -26.38
C ASP A 643 -25.87 -51.13 -25.88
N ASP A 644 -26.57 -50.66 -24.85
CA ASP A 644 -26.21 -49.44 -24.12
C ASP A 644 -25.00 -49.71 -23.23
N VAL A 645 -23.92 -48.98 -23.46
CA VAL A 645 -22.64 -49.15 -22.77
C VAL A 645 -22.26 -47.88 -22.01
N GLN A 646 -21.59 -48.06 -20.86
CA GLN A 646 -21.17 -46.94 -20.01
C GLN A 646 -19.83 -46.35 -20.44
N SER A 647 -18.94 -47.17 -20.99
CA SER A 647 -17.63 -46.75 -21.48
C SER A 647 -17.20 -47.53 -22.72
N ILE A 648 -16.42 -46.89 -23.59
CA ILE A 648 -15.89 -47.49 -24.82
C ILE A 648 -14.40 -47.17 -24.93
N LYS A 649 -13.60 -48.20 -25.21
CA LYS A 649 -12.13 -48.13 -25.31
C LYS A 649 -11.68 -47.80 -26.73
N LYS A 650 -10.42 -47.38 -26.87
CA LYS A 650 -9.74 -47.12 -28.14
C LYS A 650 -9.94 -48.23 -29.18
N GLY A 651 -10.19 -47.82 -30.43
CA GLY A 651 -10.31 -48.71 -31.59
C GLY A 651 -11.70 -49.29 -31.82
N VAL A 652 -12.63 -49.11 -30.88
CA VAL A 652 -14.00 -49.62 -30.98
C VAL A 652 -14.92 -48.56 -31.61
N GLU A 653 -15.87 -49.00 -32.42
CA GLU A 653 -16.89 -48.13 -33.03
C GLU A 653 -18.04 -47.90 -32.05
N CYS A 654 -18.73 -46.76 -32.14
CA CYS A 654 -19.81 -46.44 -31.23
C CYS A 654 -20.83 -45.48 -31.83
N GLY A 655 -22.08 -45.60 -31.42
CA GLY A 655 -23.13 -44.63 -31.66
C GLY A 655 -23.24 -43.65 -30.51
N LEU A 656 -23.08 -42.36 -30.80
CA LEU A 656 -23.21 -41.25 -29.86
C LEU A 656 -24.44 -40.42 -30.17
N SER A 657 -25.30 -40.17 -29.19
CA SER A 657 -26.36 -39.18 -29.29
C SER A 657 -26.24 -38.16 -28.17
N PHE A 658 -26.30 -36.89 -28.51
CA PHE A 658 -26.26 -35.78 -27.54
C PHE A 658 -27.64 -35.51 -26.94
N THR A 659 -27.66 -34.82 -25.80
CA THR A 659 -28.92 -34.40 -25.14
C THR A 659 -29.65 -33.35 -25.99
N ASN A 660 -28.92 -32.41 -26.58
CA ASN A 660 -29.49 -31.49 -27.56
C ASN A 660 -29.57 -32.13 -28.95
N HIS A 661 -30.79 -32.28 -29.48
CA HIS A 661 -31.07 -32.91 -30.78
C HIS A 661 -30.99 -31.94 -31.96
N ASP A 662 -30.80 -30.63 -31.72
CA ASP A 662 -30.67 -29.62 -32.79
C ASP A 662 -29.27 -29.59 -33.43
N ILE A 663 -28.35 -30.44 -32.96
CA ILE A 663 -26.95 -30.50 -33.42
C ILE A 663 -26.87 -31.24 -34.77
N LYS A 664 -26.15 -30.64 -35.72
CA LYS A 664 -25.85 -31.24 -37.02
C LYS A 664 -24.44 -31.81 -37.06
N PHE A 665 -24.33 -33.14 -36.99
CA PHE A 665 -23.08 -33.85 -37.21
C PHE A 665 -22.69 -33.88 -38.69
N GLN A 666 -21.40 -33.78 -38.98
CA GLN A 666 -20.84 -33.99 -40.31
C GLN A 666 -19.79 -35.09 -40.28
N LYS A 667 -19.62 -35.78 -41.40
CA LYS A 667 -18.54 -36.76 -41.58
C LYS A 667 -17.19 -36.04 -41.54
N GLY A 668 -16.27 -36.52 -40.70
CA GLY A 668 -14.97 -35.88 -40.47
C GLY A 668 -14.94 -34.88 -39.31
N ASP A 669 -16.05 -34.67 -38.60
CA ASP A 669 -16.02 -33.98 -37.30
C ASP A 669 -15.32 -34.85 -36.25
N GLN A 670 -14.71 -34.21 -35.25
CA GLN A 670 -14.07 -34.86 -34.12
C GLN A 670 -14.87 -34.61 -32.84
N ILE A 671 -15.09 -35.64 -32.05
CA ILE A 671 -15.69 -35.57 -30.73
C ILE A 671 -14.61 -35.78 -29.69
N ILE A 672 -14.52 -34.88 -28.71
CA ILE A 672 -13.61 -35.02 -27.58
C ILE A 672 -14.41 -35.18 -26.29
N CYS A 673 -14.14 -36.25 -25.57
CA CYS A 673 -14.61 -36.51 -24.22
C CYS A 673 -13.63 -35.86 -23.24
N TYR A 674 -14.14 -35.11 -22.27
CA TYR A 674 -13.33 -34.43 -21.28
C TYR A 674 -14.02 -34.43 -19.92
N THR A 675 -13.20 -34.38 -18.88
CA THR A 675 -13.64 -34.15 -17.51
C THR A 675 -13.16 -32.77 -17.06
N VAL A 676 -14.02 -32.03 -16.38
CA VAL A 676 -13.65 -30.75 -15.77
C VAL A 676 -12.89 -31.05 -14.48
N ARG A 677 -11.61 -30.69 -14.43
CA ARG A 677 -10.81 -30.73 -13.21
C ARG A 677 -10.69 -29.32 -12.66
N GLN A 678 -10.95 -29.15 -11.37
CA GLN A 678 -10.64 -27.90 -10.69
C GLN A 678 -9.15 -27.84 -10.39
N VAL A 679 -8.49 -26.80 -10.90
CA VAL A 679 -7.07 -26.52 -10.65
C VAL A 679 -6.99 -25.33 -9.71
N LEU A 680 -6.30 -25.52 -8.58
CA LEU A 680 -6.01 -24.44 -7.64
C LEU A 680 -5.01 -23.48 -8.28
N GLN A 681 -5.28 -22.19 -8.13
CA GLN A 681 -4.38 -21.15 -8.59
C GLN A 681 -3.60 -20.58 -7.42
N GLU A 682 -2.31 -20.37 -7.60
CA GLU A 682 -1.50 -19.64 -6.62
C GLU A 682 -1.69 -18.12 -6.78
N ALA A 683 -1.65 -17.42 -5.64
CA ALA A 683 -1.57 -15.96 -5.61
C ALA A 683 -0.28 -15.52 -6.30
N LYS A 684 -0.40 -14.63 -7.29
CA LYS A 684 0.74 -14.06 -8.00
C LYS A 684 1.32 -12.94 -7.16
N TRP A 685 2.02 -13.33 -6.11
CA TRP A 685 2.73 -12.42 -5.25
C TRP A 685 4.17 -12.88 -5.14
N ASP A 686 5.05 -12.10 -5.76
CA ASP A 686 6.48 -12.14 -5.52
C ASP A 686 6.78 -11.05 -4.49
N PHE A 687 7.47 -11.42 -3.42
CA PHE A 687 7.83 -10.49 -2.35
C PHE A 687 9.00 -9.58 -2.76
N GLY A 688 9.61 -9.83 -3.92
CA GLY A 688 10.65 -9.00 -4.51
C GLY A 688 12.06 -9.30 -3.98
N PHE A 689 12.24 -10.37 -3.20
CA PHE A 689 13.50 -10.81 -2.63
C PHE A 689 13.72 -12.32 -2.74
#